data_AF-A0A7K0NAJ2-F1
#
_entry.id   AF-A0A7K0NAJ2-F1
#
_cell.length_a   1.000
_cell.length_b   1.000
_cell.length_c   1.000
_cell.angle_alpha   90.00
_cell.angle_beta   90.00
_cell.angle_gamma   90.00
#
_symmetry.space_group_name_H-M   'P 1'
#
loop_
_entity.id
_entity.type
_entity.pdbx_description
1 polymer ?
#
loop_
_entity_poly.entity_id
_entity_poly.type
_entity_poly.pdbx_seq_one_letter_code
_entity_poly.pdbx_strand_id
1 'polypeptide(L)'
;MCGIICVLSRPTRRATPTSNEIIELLDRAISQGAESKIDGLSKLVAQADELLRGDAGQFCLADNHQLVAAMTSRLDQLDAVVTGYEQAIEHSAEVQTATSELALQQIISAKDALWELRNDRIRTARLVDALAGQGASNAARSGYFSIQQAFSGLDRLEVRGRDSAGVHVLVWGHGLKADDKNIKSLIANRSDDSLFMSGAVRVTENAWSFVYKAAAEIGELGDNTRVMRNAVMADDLLRLCISQPNSQVAVLAHTRWASVGIISEPNAHPVNSEELERKHSDAYLVAALNGDVDNHADLRAVNSLRIAGPITTDAKVIPALVARRLATNASLSDAFRETVAKFDGSVAIAVASAAEPDKLLLALHGSGQGLSIGLAEDRFIVASEPYGVVEETLKYVRMDGEALGDPDNPSSRGQVATLSIANAGKLDGIILQSYDGSKIALGESDIHTAEITTRDINRGEHKHFLSKEIAEAPQSFRKTLRGRIIEKNGLLVAELGEAVLPKFVRDRLASGAITKVRVIGQGTAAIAGQALARLLKQLVDIHLNIEALPASELSGFELTLDMSDTLVVAISQSGTTTDTNRTVDLARARGASVLAIVNRRGTELSVKADGVMYTSDGRDVEMSVASTKAFYSQVAAGALYACALSSAAGKSSDKARHELLTGLRTIPDALVEVLETRPAIAAAAKQFASARRYWTVVGNGMNTIAAQEI
;
A
#
# COMPACT_ATOMS: atom_id res chain seq x y z
N MET A 1 -8.28 1.99 3.31
CA MET A 1 -7.11 1.51 4.02
C MET A 1 -6.91 2.40 5.24
N CYS A 2 -6.63 1.74 6.36
CA CYS A 2 -6.11 2.30 7.60
C CYS A 2 -4.77 1.59 7.85
N GLY A 3 -3.93 2.08 8.75
CA GLY A 3 -2.69 1.37 9.01
C GLY A 3 -1.66 2.15 9.79
N ILE A 4 -0.65 1.38 10.19
CA ILE A 4 0.49 1.82 10.98
C ILE A 4 1.56 2.37 10.04
N ILE A 5 2.23 3.43 10.47
CA ILE A 5 3.50 3.90 9.91
C ILE A 5 4.49 4.10 11.05
N CYS A 6 5.69 3.54 10.95
CA CYS A 6 6.76 3.79 11.91
C CYS A 6 8.04 4.20 11.20
N VAL A 7 8.81 5.09 11.82
CA VAL A 7 10.14 5.46 11.33
C VAL A 7 11.14 5.36 12.48
N LEU A 8 12.15 4.51 12.31
CA LEU A 8 13.28 4.36 13.23
C LEU A 8 14.57 4.59 12.46
N SER A 9 15.23 5.71 12.71
CA SER A 9 16.39 6.20 11.93
C SER A 9 17.61 6.40 12.81
N ARG A 10 18.79 6.06 12.31
CA ARG A 10 20.08 6.35 12.95
C ARG A 10 20.77 7.54 12.27
N PRO A 11 21.72 8.22 12.93
CA PRO A 11 22.51 9.28 12.29
C PRO A 11 23.24 8.75 11.04
N THR A 12 23.12 9.48 9.94
CA THR A 12 23.75 9.06 8.68
C THR A 12 25.27 9.08 8.78
N ARG A 13 25.89 8.11 8.08
CA ARG A 13 27.34 8.03 7.90
C ARG A 13 27.77 8.36 6.47
N ARG A 14 26.82 8.58 5.56
CA ARG A 14 27.10 8.93 4.17
C ARG A 14 27.44 10.41 4.09
N ALA A 15 28.46 10.73 3.29
CA ALA A 15 28.78 12.12 2.99
C ALA A 15 27.63 12.75 2.20
N THR A 16 27.29 14.00 2.53
CA THR A 16 26.32 14.77 1.76
C THR A 16 26.84 14.96 0.33
N PRO A 17 26.08 14.56 -0.71
CA PRO A 17 26.48 14.78 -2.09
C PRO A 17 26.53 16.28 -2.38
N THR A 18 27.40 16.65 -3.31
CA THR A 18 27.56 18.03 -3.77
C THR A 18 26.50 18.39 -4.82
N SER A 19 26.16 19.67 -4.91
CA SER A 19 25.27 20.16 -5.96
C SER A 19 25.80 19.85 -7.38
N ASN A 20 27.12 19.85 -7.57
CA ASN A 20 27.72 19.56 -8.87
C ASN A 20 27.52 18.10 -9.30
N GLU A 21 27.65 17.14 -8.37
CA GLU A 21 27.43 15.71 -8.66
C GLU A 21 25.99 15.47 -9.17
N ILE A 22 25.00 16.09 -8.52
CA ILE A 22 23.60 15.97 -8.92
C ILE A 22 23.35 16.61 -10.29
N ILE A 23 23.86 17.82 -10.51
CA ILE A 23 23.64 18.55 -11.76
C ILE A 23 24.34 17.87 -12.94
N GLU A 24 25.54 17.33 -12.76
CA GLU A 24 26.27 16.61 -13.81
C GLU A 24 25.51 15.36 -14.28
N LEU A 25 24.89 14.60 -13.35
CA LEU A 25 24.07 13.45 -13.71
C LEU A 25 22.85 13.86 -14.55
N LEU A 26 22.17 14.95 -14.18
CA LEU A 26 21.01 15.45 -14.90
C LEU A 26 21.39 16.02 -16.28
N ASP A 27 22.52 16.73 -16.39
CA ASP A 27 23.01 17.26 -17.68
C ASP A 27 23.42 16.13 -18.64
N ARG A 28 24.03 15.06 -18.10
CA ARG A 28 24.29 13.82 -18.86
C ARG A 28 23.00 13.10 -19.27
N ALA A 29 21.99 13.09 -18.41
CA ALA A 29 20.69 12.50 -18.73
C ALA A 29 20.01 13.24 -19.88
N ILE A 30 20.08 14.58 -19.91
CA ILE A 30 19.58 15.41 -21.01
C ILE A 30 20.32 15.06 -22.31
N SER A 31 21.65 14.91 -22.24
CA SER A 31 22.47 14.52 -23.39
C SER A 31 22.08 13.15 -23.94
N GLN A 32 21.83 12.14 -23.07
CA GLN A 32 21.31 10.83 -23.50
C GLN A 32 19.91 10.94 -24.13
N GLY A 33 19.05 11.80 -23.57
CA GLY A 33 17.73 12.08 -24.08
C GLY A 33 17.73 12.67 -25.49
N ALA A 34 18.67 13.57 -25.78
CA ALA A 34 18.87 14.14 -27.12
C ALA A 34 19.34 13.12 -28.16
N GLU A 35 19.95 12.01 -27.73
CA GLU A 35 20.43 10.91 -28.57
C GLU A 35 19.46 9.72 -28.68
N SER A 36 18.21 9.85 -28.20
CA SER A 36 17.24 8.74 -28.19
C SER A 36 17.63 7.53 -27.37
N LYS A 37 18.42 7.74 -26.33
CA LYS A 37 18.86 6.70 -25.38
C LYS A 37 18.06 6.79 -24.07
N ILE A 38 16.77 6.43 -24.13
CA ILE A 38 15.85 6.55 -22.99
C ILE A 38 16.26 5.70 -21.77
N ASP A 39 16.83 4.51 -21.99
CA ASP A 39 17.39 3.68 -20.90
C ASP A 39 18.59 4.36 -20.21
N GLY A 40 19.49 4.97 -20.99
CA GLY A 40 20.63 5.71 -20.47
C GLY A 40 20.22 6.93 -19.67
N LEU A 41 19.23 7.69 -20.17
CA LEU A 41 18.58 8.78 -19.44
C LEU A 41 17.99 8.27 -18.12
N SER A 42 17.15 7.23 -18.16
CA SER A 42 16.48 6.68 -16.98
C SER A 42 17.47 6.27 -15.90
N LYS A 43 18.58 5.60 -16.27
CA LYS A 43 19.62 5.17 -15.33
C LYS A 43 20.33 6.34 -14.65
N LEU A 44 20.63 7.41 -15.39
CA LEU A 44 21.29 8.60 -14.83
C LEU A 44 20.38 9.37 -13.88
N VAL A 45 19.09 9.49 -14.21
CA VAL A 45 18.09 10.10 -13.33
C VAL A 45 17.91 9.27 -12.06
N ALA A 46 17.85 7.94 -12.18
CA ALA A 46 17.78 7.04 -11.02
C ALA A 46 19.03 7.13 -10.12
N GLN A 47 20.23 7.29 -10.70
CA GLN A 47 21.46 7.53 -9.93
C GLN A 47 21.40 8.86 -9.15
N ALA A 48 20.84 9.91 -9.76
CA ALA A 48 20.66 11.18 -9.06
C ALA A 48 19.66 11.06 -7.90
N ASP A 49 18.58 10.29 -8.08
CA ASP A 49 17.64 9.97 -7.00
C ASP A 49 18.31 9.19 -5.87
N GLU A 50 19.08 8.15 -6.18
CA GLU A 50 19.80 7.33 -5.20
C GLU A 50 20.72 8.19 -4.32
N LEU A 51 21.47 9.13 -4.90
CA LEU A 51 22.31 10.07 -4.14
C LEU A 51 21.49 10.98 -3.21
N LEU A 52 20.23 11.25 -3.56
CA LEU A 52 19.33 12.13 -2.82
C LEU A 52 18.40 11.42 -1.83
N ARG A 53 18.51 10.10 -1.66
CA ARG A 53 17.79 9.35 -0.62
C ARG A 53 18.41 9.55 0.77
N GLY A 54 17.64 9.31 1.83
CA GLY A 54 18.15 9.38 3.21
C GLY A 54 18.54 10.80 3.67
N ASP A 55 19.14 10.89 4.86
CA ASP A 55 19.48 12.18 5.47
C ASP A 55 20.52 12.96 4.66
N ALA A 56 21.52 12.29 4.08
CA ALA A 56 22.57 12.96 3.31
C ALA A 56 22.00 13.67 2.07
N GLY A 57 21.06 13.03 1.35
CA GLY A 57 20.33 13.66 0.26
C GLY A 57 19.44 14.81 0.73
N GLN A 58 18.76 14.62 1.85
CA GLN A 58 17.96 15.66 2.49
C GLN A 58 18.79 16.88 2.86
N PHE A 59 20.00 16.71 3.40
CA PHE A 59 20.92 17.81 3.71
C PHE A 59 21.43 18.54 2.46
N CYS A 60 21.59 17.84 1.34
CA CYS A 60 22.00 18.44 0.07
C CYS A 60 20.96 19.45 -0.47
N LEU A 61 19.68 19.10 -0.32
CA LEU A 61 18.56 19.88 -0.84
C LEU A 61 18.09 20.98 0.14
N ALA A 62 18.18 20.72 1.44
CA ALA A 62 17.59 21.57 2.47
C ALA A 62 18.28 22.94 2.57
N ASP A 63 17.47 24.01 2.53
CA ASP A 63 17.86 25.43 2.34
C ASP A 63 18.70 25.70 1.06
N ASN A 64 18.79 24.76 0.11
CA ASN A 64 19.56 24.93 -1.14
C ASN A 64 18.66 25.30 -2.33
N HIS A 65 18.13 26.52 -2.30
CA HIS A 65 17.20 27.01 -3.33
C HIS A 65 17.80 27.02 -4.74
N GLN A 66 19.11 27.27 -4.87
CA GLN A 66 19.80 27.31 -6.16
C GLN A 66 19.84 25.92 -6.81
N LEU A 67 20.22 24.88 -6.04
CA LEU A 67 20.21 23.50 -6.53
C LEU A 67 18.79 23.07 -6.92
N VAL A 68 17.80 23.33 -6.06
CA VAL A 68 16.41 22.94 -6.31
C VAL A 68 15.87 23.57 -7.60
N ALA A 69 16.15 24.86 -7.83
CA ALA A 69 15.76 25.55 -9.06
C ALA A 69 16.47 24.95 -10.29
N ALA A 70 17.78 24.70 -10.18
CA ALA A 70 18.58 24.12 -11.27
C ALA A 70 18.11 22.70 -11.64
N MET A 71 17.79 21.87 -10.65
CA MET A 71 17.20 20.54 -10.84
C MET A 71 15.83 20.64 -11.51
N THR A 72 14.94 21.50 -11.01
CA THR A 72 13.58 21.65 -11.55
C THR A 72 13.62 21.97 -13.05
N SER A 73 14.48 22.91 -13.46
CA SER A 73 14.65 23.27 -14.88
C SER A 73 15.13 22.11 -15.76
N ARG A 74 15.95 21.19 -15.22
CA ARG A 74 16.44 20.02 -15.94
C ARG A 74 15.39 18.92 -16.00
N LEU A 75 14.65 18.71 -14.92
CA LEU A 75 13.51 17.79 -14.89
C LEU A 75 12.46 18.20 -15.92
N ASP A 76 12.16 19.48 -16.07
CA ASP A 76 11.22 19.98 -17.10
C ASP A 76 11.69 19.65 -18.54
N GLN A 77 13.00 19.76 -18.81
CA GLN A 77 13.57 19.37 -20.11
C GLN A 77 13.46 17.85 -20.34
N LEU A 78 13.78 17.06 -19.32
CA LEU A 78 13.73 15.60 -19.39
C LEU A 78 12.30 15.08 -19.56
N ASP A 79 11.31 15.69 -18.88
CA ASP A 79 9.90 15.37 -19.03
C ASP A 79 9.45 15.58 -20.48
N ALA A 80 9.80 16.72 -21.10
CA ALA A 80 9.48 17.01 -22.50
C ALA A 80 10.08 15.95 -23.46
N VAL A 81 11.32 15.53 -23.19
CA VAL A 81 11.99 14.47 -23.95
C VAL A 81 11.25 13.14 -23.82
N VAL A 82 10.92 12.71 -22.60
CA VAL A 82 10.21 11.45 -22.34
C VAL A 82 8.81 11.44 -22.95
N THR A 83 8.08 12.55 -22.88
CA THR A 83 6.78 12.71 -23.55
C THR A 83 6.90 12.58 -25.07
N GLY A 84 7.95 13.15 -25.67
CA GLY A 84 8.22 13.01 -27.10
C GLY A 84 8.42 11.54 -27.52
N TYR A 85 9.17 10.76 -26.73
CA TYR A 85 9.34 9.31 -26.99
C TYR A 85 8.03 8.54 -26.89
N GLU A 86 7.23 8.81 -25.87
CA GLU A 86 5.94 8.14 -25.70
C GLU A 86 5.01 8.37 -26.89
N GLN A 87 4.90 9.62 -27.35
CA GLN A 87 4.10 9.96 -28.53
C GLN A 87 4.61 9.25 -29.78
N ALA A 88 5.92 9.20 -30.00
CA ALA A 88 6.51 8.51 -31.16
C ALA A 88 6.16 7.02 -31.18
N ILE A 89 6.19 6.34 -30.02
CA ILE A 89 5.83 4.92 -29.91
C ILE A 89 4.34 4.72 -30.18
N GLU A 90 3.47 5.57 -29.61
CA GLU A 90 2.02 5.46 -29.82
C GLU A 90 1.61 5.61 -31.30
N HIS A 91 2.35 6.41 -32.07
CA HIS A 91 2.07 6.61 -33.50
C HIS A 91 2.67 5.50 -34.39
N SER A 92 3.64 4.72 -33.89
CA SER A 92 4.24 3.58 -34.59
C SER A 92 3.38 2.31 -34.47
N ALA A 93 2.17 2.35 -35.04
CA ALA A 93 1.13 1.31 -34.90
C ALA A 93 1.45 -0.07 -35.51
N GLU A 94 2.69 -0.35 -35.94
CA GLU A 94 3.06 -1.58 -36.71
C GLU A 94 4.24 -2.38 -36.12
N VAL A 95 4.80 -2.00 -34.98
CA VAL A 95 6.00 -2.68 -34.46
C VAL A 95 5.66 -3.87 -33.56
N GLN A 96 6.33 -5.01 -33.85
CA GLN A 96 6.28 -6.28 -33.12
C GLN A 96 6.12 -6.13 -31.60
N THR A 97 5.20 -6.90 -31.03
CA THR A 97 4.73 -6.84 -29.63
C THR A 97 5.86 -6.77 -28.60
N ALA A 98 6.95 -7.52 -28.78
CA ALA A 98 8.06 -7.58 -27.84
C ALA A 98 8.95 -6.31 -27.82
N THR A 99 9.18 -5.69 -28.98
CA THR A 99 10.00 -4.45 -29.07
C THR A 99 9.25 -3.25 -28.48
N SER A 100 7.93 -3.22 -28.65
CA SER A 100 7.04 -2.20 -28.08
C SER A 100 6.98 -2.28 -26.54
N GLU A 101 6.95 -3.49 -25.96
CA GLU A 101 6.92 -3.69 -24.52
C GLU A 101 8.19 -3.20 -23.81
N LEU A 102 9.37 -3.52 -24.35
CA LEU A 102 10.65 -3.06 -23.78
C LEU A 102 10.76 -1.54 -23.79
N ALA A 103 10.41 -0.90 -24.91
CA ALA A 103 10.48 0.55 -25.06
C ALA A 103 9.51 1.26 -24.09
N LEU A 104 8.30 0.71 -23.92
CA LEU A 104 7.34 1.20 -22.93
C LEU A 104 7.88 1.06 -21.50
N GLN A 105 8.51 -0.07 -21.16
CA GLN A 105 9.10 -0.27 -19.84
C GLN A 105 10.18 0.78 -19.54
N GLN A 106 11.02 1.10 -20.52
CA GLN A 106 12.04 2.15 -20.38
C GLN A 106 11.43 3.54 -20.15
N ILE A 107 10.33 3.88 -20.85
CA ILE A 107 9.59 5.13 -20.63
C ILE A 107 9.01 5.17 -19.22
N ILE A 108 8.40 4.06 -18.77
CA ILE A 108 7.84 3.94 -17.43
C ILE A 108 8.92 4.19 -16.37
N SER A 109 10.09 3.56 -16.52
CA SER A 109 11.24 3.75 -15.61
C SER A 109 11.76 5.19 -15.64
N ALA A 110 11.84 5.82 -16.81
CA ALA A 110 12.25 7.22 -16.91
C ALA A 110 11.27 8.15 -16.19
N LYS A 111 9.96 7.97 -16.42
CA LYS A 111 8.90 8.71 -15.73
C LYS A 111 8.91 8.48 -14.22
N ASP A 112 9.29 7.29 -13.75
CA ASP A 112 9.35 6.98 -12.32
C ASP A 112 10.50 7.75 -11.68
N ALA A 113 11.70 7.67 -12.26
CA ALA A 113 12.88 8.36 -11.74
C ALA A 113 12.70 9.89 -11.74
N LEU A 114 12.09 10.45 -12.80
CA LEU A 114 11.75 11.89 -12.85
C LEU A 114 10.73 12.27 -11.78
N TRP A 115 9.72 11.41 -11.58
CA TRP A 115 8.72 11.61 -10.54
C TRP A 115 9.33 11.58 -9.15
N GLU A 116 10.18 10.61 -8.84
CA GLU A 116 10.83 10.47 -7.53
C GLU A 116 11.67 11.71 -7.20
N LEU A 117 12.47 12.22 -8.13
CA LEU A 117 13.22 13.45 -7.92
C LEU A 117 12.31 14.66 -7.63
N ARG A 118 11.24 14.83 -8.40
CA ARG A 118 10.35 15.99 -8.31
C ARG A 118 9.43 15.92 -7.09
N ASN A 119 8.76 14.79 -6.92
CA ASN A 119 7.63 14.63 -6.01
C ASN A 119 7.97 13.89 -4.73
N ASP A 120 9.09 13.18 -4.67
CA ASP A 120 9.55 12.54 -3.43
C ASP A 120 10.74 13.32 -2.84
N ARG A 121 11.84 13.49 -3.57
CA ARG A 121 13.05 14.17 -3.05
C ARG A 121 12.83 15.67 -2.83
N ILE A 122 12.56 16.44 -3.89
CA ILE A 122 12.41 17.91 -3.81
C ILE A 122 11.20 18.31 -2.93
N ARG A 123 10.06 17.62 -3.09
CA ARG A 123 8.86 17.89 -2.27
C ARG A 123 9.15 17.64 -0.80
N THR A 124 9.74 16.51 -0.45
CA THR A 124 10.03 16.19 0.96
C THR A 124 11.06 17.14 1.54
N ALA A 125 12.08 17.54 0.77
CA ALA A 125 13.02 18.56 1.21
C ALA A 125 12.34 19.87 1.62
N ARG A 126 11.43 20.38 0.78
CA ARG A 126 10.64 21.58 1.08
C ARG A 126 9.76 21.44 2.31
N LEU A 127 9.13 20.27 2.49
CA LEU A 127 8.25 20.03 3.64
C LEU A 127 9.04 19.89 4.95
N VAL A 128 10.22 19.27 4.91
CA VAL A 128 11.12 19.21 6.07
C VAL A 128 11.64 20.59 6.41
N ASP A 129 12.03 21.41 5.42
CA ASP A 129 12.45 22.80 5.68
C ASP A 129 11.31 23.63 6.31
N ALA A 130 10.07 23.42 5.87
CA ALA A 130 8.90 24.07 6.47
C ALA A 130 8.66 23.63 7.93
N LEU A 131 8.91 22.36 8.26
CA LEU A 131 8.82 21.84 9.63
C LEU A 131 9.97 22.36 10.51
N ALA A 132 11.20 22.17 10.06
CA ALA A 132 12.41 22.45 10.82
C ALA A 132 12.67 23.96 10.97
N GLY A 133 12.26 24.76 9.99
CA GLY A 133 12.56 26.18 9.91
C GLY A 133 13.93 26.45 9.31
N GLN A 134 14.11 27.70 8.84
CA GLN A 134 15.33 28.14 8.20
C GLN A 134 16.55 28.03 9.13
N GLY A 135 17.67 27.53 8.63
CA GLY A 135 18.91 27.41 9.40
C GLY A 135 18.90 26.32 10.48
N ALA A 136 17.91 25.42 10.44
CA ALA A 136 17.84 24.28 11.35
C ALA A 136 19.10 23.41 11.29
N SER A 137 19.51 22.87 12.45
CA SER A 137 20.65 21.96 12.54
C SER A 137 20.39 20.65 11.79
N ASN A 138 21.45 19.90 11.44
CA ASN A 138 21.28 18.58 10.82
C ASN A 138 20.50 17.62 11.71
N ALA A 139 20.69 17.67 13.04
CA ALA A 139 19.89 16.89 14.00
C ALA A 139 18.40 17.22 13.91
N ALA A 140 18.06 18.52 13.86
CA ALA A 140 16.69 18.99 13.64
C ALA A 140 16.12 18.46 12.32
N ARG A 141 16.87 18.62 11.22
CA ARG A 141 16.45 18.18 9.88
C ARG A 141 16.22 16.68 9.83
N SER A 142 17.07 15.86 10.43
CA SER A 142 16.88 14.40 10.50
C SER A 142 15.64 14.02 11.31
N GLY A 143 15.41 14.64 12.47
CA GLY A 143 14.21 14.38 13.26
C GLY A 143 12.92 14.75 12.53
N TYR A 144 12.88 15.94 11.92
CA TYR A 144 11.73 16.39 11.12
C TYR A 144 11.57 15.61 9.81
N PHE A 145 12.65 15.07 9.24
CA PHE A 145 12.57 14.16 8.10
C PHE A 145 11.87 12.85 8.48
N SER A 146 12.19 12.26 9.63
CA SER A 146 11.46 11.07 10.13
C SER A 146 9.98 11.35 10.40
N ILE A 147 9.66 12.54 10.95
CA ILE A 147 8.26 12.97 11.12
C ILE A 147 7.56 13.18 9.78
N GLN A 148 8.21 13.82 8.81
CA GLN A 148 7.63 14.05 7.49
C GLN A 148 7.42 12.75 6.72
N GLN A 149 8.31 11.76 6.85
CA GLN A 149 8.12 10.43 6.28
C GLN A 149 6.88 9.76 6.86
N ALA A 150 6.65 9.88 8.17
CA ALA A 150 5.43 9.38 8.79
C ALA A 150 4.18 10.05 8.22
N PHE A 151 4.19 11.39 8.04
CA PHE A 151 3.09 12.10 7.40
C PHE A 151 2.86 11.68 5.94
N SER A 152 3.91 11.58 5.13
CA SER A 152 3.78 11.14 3.75
C SER A 152 3.26 9.69 3.68
N GLY A 153 3.64 8.82 4.63
CA GLY A 153 3.10 7.47 4.77
C GLY A 153 1.60 7.48 5.11
N LEU A 154 1.19 8.30 6.08
CA LEU A 154 -0.23 8.48 6.44
C LEU A 154 -1.06 8.99 5.26
N ASP A 155 -0.57 10.00 4.54
CA ASP A 155 -1.25 10.56 3.35
C ASP A 155 -1.49 9.50 2.26
N ARG A 156 -0.67 8.45 2.20
CA ARG A 156 -0.81 7.35 1.23
C ARG A 156 -1.67 6.20 1.74
N LEU A 157 -1.70 5.95 3.05
CA LEU A 157 -2.56 4.94 3.64
C LEU A 157 -3.99 5.44 3.86
N GLU A 158 -4.20 6.74 4.06
CA GLU A 158 -5.52 7.34 4.21
C GLU A 158 -6.22 7.42 2.84
N VAL A 159 -7.36 6.73 2.67
CA VAL A 159 -8.10 6.71 1.39
C VAL A 159 -9.55 7.22 1.50
N ARG A 160 -10.00 7.60 2.71
CA ARG A 160 -11.39 8.04 2.96
C ARG A 160 -11.52 9.51 3.35
N GLY A 161 -10.47 10.13 3.90
CA GLY A 161 -10.49 11.54 4.33
C GLY A 161 -11.34 11.83 5.56
N ARG A 162 -11.80 10.80 6.27
CA ARG A 162 -12.59 10.89 7.50
C ARG A 162 -12.13 9.80 8.45
N ASP A 163 -12.47 9.93 9.74
CA ASP A 163 -12.07 9.13 10.91
C ASP A 163 -11.00 9.83 11.75
N SER A 164 -9.93 9.16 12.15
CA SER A 164 -8.97 9.67 13.11
C SER A 164 -7.56 9.22 12.79
N ALA A 165 -6.58 10.04 13.12
CA ALA A 165 -5.18 9.73 12.94
C ALA A 165 -4.34 10.32 14.07
N GLY A 166 -3.14 9.76 14.26
CA GLY A 166 -2.18 10.25 15.23
C GLY A 166 -0.75 10.04 14.79
N VAL A 167 0.12 10.94 15.24
CA VAL A 167 1.58 10.83 15.14
C VAL A 167 2.15 11.01 16.54
N HIS A 168 2.92 10.02 16.96
CA HIS A 168 3.69 10.03 18.18
C HIS A 168 5.18 10.14 17.86
N VAL A 169 5.88 10.94 18.64
CA VAL A 169 7.31 11.20 18.51
C VAL A 169 7.98 10.93 19.85
N LEU A 170 8.89 9.96 19.89
CA LEU A 170 9.86 9.81 20.98
C LEU A 170 11.11 10.59 20.63
N VAL A 171 11.58 11.40 21.59
CA VAL A 171 12.81 12.18 21.48
C VAL A 171 13.73 11.85 22.64
N TRP A 172 14.98 11.48 22.37
CA TRP A 172 15.98 11.20 23.39
C TRP A 172 17.35 11.78 23.01
N GLY A 173 18.30 11.76 23.95
CA GLY A 173 19.65 12.29 23.71
C GLY A 173 19.74 13.83 23.65
N HIS A 174 18.64 14.54 23.93
CA HIS A 174 18.58 16.00 23.86
C HIS A 174 19.23 16.69 25.08
N GLY A 175 19.39 15.99 26.22
CA GLY A 175 20.13 16.52 27.40
C GLY A 175 19.45 17.66 28.17
N LEU A 176 18.19 17.97 27.85
CA LEU A 176 17.41 19.01 28.50
C LEU A 176 16.79 18.50 29.80
N LYS A 177 16.55 19.39 30.77
CA LYS A 177 15.96 19.03 32.06
C LYS A 177 14.55 19.60 32.20
N ALA A 178 13.61 18.78 32.67
CA ALA A 178 12.21 19.19 32.80
C ALA A 178 11.97 20.25 33.90
N ASP A 179 12.89 20.39 34.84
CA ASP A 179 12.83 21.39 35.91
C ASP A 179 13.38 22.78 35.50
N ASP A 180 14.02 22.89 34.33
CA ASP A 180 14.43 24.17 33.77
C ASP A 180 13.22 25.09 33.59
N LYS A 181 13.30 26.32 34.09
CA LYS A 181 12.16 27.26 34.17
C LYS A 181 11.45 27.47 32.83
N ASN A 182 12.21 27.61 31.74
CA ASN A 182 11.67 27.82 30.40
C ASN A 182 10.95 26.56 29.89
N ILE A 183 11.53 25.39 30.15
CA ILE A 183 10.98 24.09 29.72
C ILE A 183 9.73 23.74 30.51
N LYS A 184 9.75 23.96 31.83
CA LYS A 184 8.59 23.73 32.70
C LYS A 184 7.35 24.48 32.23
N SER A 185 7.51 25.71 31.72
CA SER A 185 6.41 26.48 31.15
C SER A 185 5.83 25.88 29.86
N LEU A 186 6.67 25.27 29.04
CA LEU A 186 6.28 24.61 27.79
C LEU A 186 5.63 23.23 28.00
N ILE A 187 5.88 22.59 29.15
CA ILE A 187 5.28 21.31 29.56
C ILE A 187 3.94 21.51 30.28
N ALA A 188 3.74 22.67 30.92
CA ALA A 188 2.57 22.93 31.76
C ALA A 188 1.25 22.63 31.03
N ASN A 189 0.34 21.93 31.71
CA ASN A 189 -0.95 21.45 31.19
C ASN A 189 -0.88 20.41 30.06
N ARG A 190 0.31 19.91 29.70
CA ARG A 190 0.50 18.84 28.71
C ARG A 190 0.88 17.50 29.33
N SER A 191 1.48 17.53 30.52
CA SER A 191 1.96 16.34 31.25
C SER A 191 0.86 15.51 31.91
N ASP A 192 -0.26 16.14 32.27
CA ASP A 192 -1.26 15.55 33.17
C ASP A 192 -2.55 15.14 32.43
N ASP A 193 -2.50 15.12 31.09
CA ASP A 193 -3.65 14.74 30.25
C ASP A 193 -3.89 13.23 30.28
N SER A 194 -4.78 12.77 31.17
CA SER A 194 -5.19 11.37 31.28
C SER A 194 -5.82 10.75 30.02
N LEU A 195 -6.22 11.55 29.02
CA LEU A 195 -6.81 11.09 27.77
C LEU A 195 -5.80 10.94 26.64
N PHE A 196 -4.57 11.41 26.82
CA PHE A 196 -3.49 11.36 25.83
C PHE A 196 -3.92 11.91 24.46
N MET A 197 -4.53 13.11 24.49
CA MET A 197 -5.03 13.86 23.36
C MET A 197 -3.93 14.63 22.63
N SER A 198 -4.29 15.32 21.55
CA SER A 198 -3.35 16.10 20.75
C SER A 198 -2.61 17.14 21.60
N GLY A 199 -1.28 17.15 21.49
CA GLY A 199 -0.40 18.04 22.24
C GLY A 199 0.08 17.50 23.59
N ALA A 200 -0.41 16.33 24.04
CA ALA A 200 0.05 15.73 25.29
C ALA A 200 1.55 15.39 25.24
N VAL A 201 2.24 15.58 26.38
CA VAL A 201 3.67 15.31 26.55
C VAL A 201 3.88 14.40 27.75
N ARG A 202 4.84 13.47 27.66
CA ARG A 202 5.30 12.70 28.81
C ARG A 202 6.81 12.77 28.90
N VAL A 203 7.28 13.20 30.05
CA VAL A 203 8.70 13.28 30.38
C VAL A 203 9.06 12.03 31.15
N THR A 204 9.98 11.23 30.59
CA THR A 204 10.57 10.08 31.28
C THR A 204 12.07 10.29 31.42
N GLU A 205 12.74 9.38 32.13
CA GLU A 205 14.19 9.42 32.32
C GLU A 205 14.96 9.31 30.99
N ASN A 206 14.56 8.39 30.12
CA ASN A 206 15.32 8.04 28.93
C ASN A 206 14.84 8.75 27.65
N ALA A 207 13.55 9.06 27.55
CA ALA A 207 12.97 9.71 26.36
C ALA A 207 11.74 10.55 26.69
N TRP A 208 11.51 11.60 25.91
CA TRP A 208 10.31 12.43 26.01
C TRP A 208 9.35 12.07 24.88
N SER A 209 8.08 11.95 25.23
CA SER A 209 7.01 11.49 24.36
C SER A 209 6.10 12.65 24.00
N PHE A 210 5.86 12.86 22.71
CA PHE A 210 4.96 13.88 22.16
C PHE A 210 3.91 13.20 21.29
N VAL A 211 2.65 13.61 21.38
CA VAL A 211 1.59 13.07 20.52
C VAL A 211 0.76 14.18 19.89
N TYR A 212 0.41 14.00 18.63
CA TYR A 212 -0.45 14.88 17.85
C TYR A 212 -1.54 14.03 17.24
N LYS A 213 -2.80 14.43 17.40
CA LYS A 213 -3.96 13.67 16.98
C LYS A 213 -4.96 14.57 16.27
N ALA A 214 -5.71 13.97 15.37
CA ALA A 214 -6.85 14.57 14.71
C ALA A 214 -7.98 13.54 14.61
N ALA A 215 -9.23 13.97 14.79
CA ALA A 215 -10.40 13.13 14.65
C ALA A 215 -11.55 13.96 14.05
N ALA A 216 -12.13 13.48 12.95
CA ALA A 216 -13.24 14.09 12.25
C ALA A 216 -14.13 13.02 11.60
N GLU A 217 -15.43 13.01 11.94
CA GLU A 217 -16.39 12.06 11.33
C GLU A 217 -16.60 12.32 9.82
N ILE A 218 -16.39 13.56 9.39
CA ILE A 218 -16.51 14.02 8.01
C ILE A 218 -15.31 14.93 7.72
N GLY A 219 -14.63 14.68 6.61
CA GLY A 219 -13.49 15.48 6.15
C GLY A 219 -13.09 15.13 4.72
N GLU A 220 -12.01 15.75 4.26
CA GLU A 220 -11.33 15.44 3.00
C GLU A 220 -9.98 14.76 3.24
N LEU A 221 -9.48 14.06 2.23
CA LEU A 221 -8.17 13.41 2.26
C LEU A 221 -7.06 14.42 2.50
N GLY A 222 -6.23 14.17 3.52
CA GLY A 222 -5.15 15.04 3.96
C GLY A 222 -5.55 16.08 5.02
N ASP A 223 -6.81 16.14 5.44
CA ASP A 223 -7.24 17.07 6.50
C ASP A 223 -6.59 16.72 7.84
N ASN A 224 -6.61 15.44 8.22
CA ASN A 224 -6.03 14.94 9.48
C ASN A 224 -4.52 15.22 9.56
N THR A 225 -3.79 14.88 8.49
CA THR A 225 -2.34 15.10 8.42
C THR A 225 -2.00 16.58 8.40
N ARG A 226 -2.81 17.43 7.75
CA ARG A 226 -2.64 18.90 7.81
C ARG A 226 -2.81 19.45 9.23
N VAL A 227 -3.83 19.01 9.98
CA VAL A 227 -4.04 19.42 11.38
C VAL A 227 -2.83 19.03 12.23
N MET A 228 -2.40 17.78 12.15
CA MET A 228 -1.26 17.28 12.93
C MET A 228 0.06 17.95 12.52
N ARG A 229 0.28 18.20 11.22
CA ARG A 229 1.49 18.89 10.71
C ARG A 229 1.56 20.31 11.26
N ASN A 230 0.45 21.04 11.27
CA ASN A 230 0.39 22.38 11.87
C ASN A 230 0.69 22.35 13.37
N ALA A 231 0.19 21.35 14.10
CA ALA A 231 0.48 21.19 15.53
C ALA A 231 1.96 20.90 15.79
N VAL A 232 2.60 20.04 14.98
CA VAL A 232 4.06 19.78 15.03
C VAL A 232 4.86 21.05 14.74
N MET A 233 4.49 21.82 13.72
CA MET A 233 5.18 23.06 13.35
C MET A 233 5.17 24.11 14.47
N ALA A 234 4.05 24.19 15.19
CA ALA A 234 3.80 25.15 16.25
C ALA A 234 4.35 24.73 17.64
N ASP A 235 4.94 23.54 17.77
CA ASP A 235 5.38 23.03 19.06
C ASP A 235 6.83 23.43 19.38
N ASP A 236 6.97 24.50 20.17
CA ASP A 236 8.26 25.03 20.62
C ASP A 236 9.06 24.03 21.47
N LEU A 237 8.38 23.18 22.25
CA LEU A 237 9.07 22.19 23.09
C LEU A 237 9.69 21.10 22.23
N LEU A 238 8.92 20.57 21.27
CA LEU A 238 9.43 19.57 20.33
C LEU A 238 10.62 20.15 19.56
N ARG A 239 10.48 21.37 19.04
CA ARG A 239 11.56 22.07 18.32
C ARG A 239 12.81 22.20 19.17
N LEU A 240 12.67 22.59 20.44
CA LEU A 240 13.80 22.71 21.37
C LEU A 240 14.50 21.37 21.60
N CYS A 241 13.75 20.28 21.78
CA CYS A 241 14.28 18.93 21.99
C CYS A 241 15.02 18.41 20.76
N ILE A 242 14.38 18.42 19.58
CA ILE A 242 14.96 17.84 18.35
C ILE A 242 16.18 18.65 17.86
N SER A 243 16.24 19.94 18.16
CA SER A 243 17.36 20.80 17.71
C SER A 243 18.69 20.51 18.42
N GLN A 244 18.69 19.71 19.49
CA GLN A 244 19.91 19.41 20.24
C GLN A 244 20.85 18.49 19.43
N PRO A 245 22.19 18.67 19.50
CA PRO A 245 23.14 17.98 18.60
C PRO A 245 23.06 16.45 18.62
N ASN A 246 22.76 15.86 19.78
CA ASN A 246 22.70 14.42 19.98
C ASN A 246 21.26 13.90 20.01
N SER A 247 20.28 14.75 19.68
CA SER A 247 18.87 14.36 19.68
C SER A 247 18.62 13.30 18.62
N GLN A 248 17.86 12.28 19.02
CA GLN A 248 17.38 11.24 18.12
C GLN A 248 15.87 11.12 18.25
N VAL A 249 15.25 10.60 17.18
CA VAL A 249 13.79 10.56 17.04
C VAL A 249 13.35 9.19 16.52
N ALA A 250 12.28 8.67 17.12
CA ALA A 250 11.51 7.55 16.62
C ALA A 250 10.06 7.99 16.49
N VAL A 251 9.42 7.61 15.39
CA VAL A 251 8.05 8.03 15.07
C VAL A 251 7.16 6.81 14.97
N LEU A 252 6.01 6.85 15.64
CA LEU A 252 4.93 5.88 15.53
C LEU A 252 3.66 6.63 15.15
N ALA A 253 3.06 6.27 14.02
CA ALA A 253 1.90 6.95 13.47
C ALA A 253 0.84 5.94 13.02
N HIS A 254 -0.41 6.39 12.97
CA HIS A 254 -1.52 5.57 12.56
C HIS A 254 -2.65 6.41 11.96
N THR A 255 -3.28 5.90 10.90
CA THR A 255 -4.59 6.35 10.44
C THR A 255 -5.58 5.24 10.73
N ARG A 256 -6.68 5.55 11.42
CA ARG A 256 -7.60 4.59 12.01
C ARG A 256 -8.87 4.47 11.18
N TRP A 257 -9.38 3.24 11.09
CA TRP A 257 -10.78 2.97 10.78
C TRP A 257 -11.43 2.40 12.03
N ALA A 258 -12.30 3.20 12.66
CA ALA A 258 -12.92 2.88 13.93
C ALA A 258 -13.86 1.66 13.82
N SER A 259 -13.40 0.53 14.35
CA SER A 259 -14.18 -0.70 14.62
C SER A 259 -14.67 -0.72 16.08
N VAL A 260 -13.75 -0.61 17.04
CA VAL A 260 -14.02 -0.59 18.48
C VAL A 260 -13.73 0.80 19.06
N GLY A 261 -14.79 1.50 19.48
CA GLY A 261 -14.72 2.83 20.09
C GLY A 261 -14.91 3.98 19.08
N ILE A 262 -15.61 5.03 19.50
CA ILE A 262 -16.04 6.14 18.62
C ILE A 262 -14.87 6.93 18.03
N ILE A 263 -15.12 7.62 16.92
CA ILE A 263 -14.17 8.56 16.30
C ILE A 263 -13.95 9.73 17.25
N SER A 264 -12.75 9.81 17.85
CA SER A 264 -12.39 10.85 18.83
C SER A 264 -10.88 10.81 19.09
N GLU A 265 -10.27 11.91 19.53
CA GLU A 265 -8.84 11.95 19.84
C GLU A 265 -8.39 10.93 20.90
N PRO A 266 -9.12 10.69 22.01
CA PRO A 266 -8.73 9.68 23.00
C PRO A 266 -8.66 8.25 22.43
N ASN A 267 -9.46 7.96 21.39
CA ASN A 267 -9.47 6.67 20.70
C ASN A 267 -8.53 6.62 19.49
N ALA A 268 -8.01 7.76 19.03
CA ALA A 268 -7.04 7.79 17.94
C ALA A 268 -5.70 7.23 18.42
N HIS A 269 -5.11 6.35 17.60
CA HIS A 269 -3.81 5.76 17.90
C HIS A 269 -2.69 6.72 17.44
N PRO A 270 -1.51 6.72 18.09
CA PRO A 270 -1.11 5.81 19.17
C PRO A 270 -1.75 6.09 20.54
N VAL A 271 -1.94 5.04 21.34
CA VAL A 271 -2.40 5.09 22.74
C VAL A 271 -1.25 4.72 23.68
N ASN A 272 -1.24 5.25 24.91
CA ASN A 272 -0.12 5.05 25.84
C ASN A 272 -0.39 3.96 26.91
N SER A 273 0.61 3.61 27.73
CA SER A 273 0.51 2.57 28.76
C SER A 273 -0.16 3.02 30.07
N GLU A 274 -0.45 4.30 30.24
CA GLU A 274 -0.92 4.86 31.52
C GLU A 274 -2.30 4.33 31.94
N GLU A 275 -2.45 4.11 33.25
CA GLU A 275 -3.69 3.70 33.90
C GLU A 275 -4.10 4.74 34.94
N LEU A 276 -5.40 4.91 35.16
CA LEU A 276 -5.92 5.74 36.24
C LEU A 276 -5.50 5.18 37.60
N GLU A 277 -5.21 6.08 38.54
CA GLU A 277 -4.91 5.76 39.96
C GLU A 277 -3.62 4.92 40.18
N ARG A 278 -2.83 4.68 39.12
CA ARG A 278 -1.56 3.94 39.21
C ARG A 278 -0.37 4.89 39.22
N LYS A 279 0.67 4.57 39.99
CA LYS A 279 1.89 5.40 40.06
C LYS A 279 2.70 5.31 38.76
N HIS A 280 3.24 6.46 38.33
CA HIS A 280 4.10 6.62 37.14
C HIS A 280 5.49 5.93 37.21
N SER A 281 5.67 4.89 38.03
CA SER A 281 6.92 4.13 38.13
C SER A 281 7.02 2.96 37.16
N ASP A 282 5.94 2.63 36.44
CA ASP A 282 5.96 1.62 35.38
C ASP A 282 6.58 2.18 34.10
N ALA A 283 7.11 1.29 33.25
CA ALA A 283 7.63 1.68 31.94
C ALA A 283 6.56 2.40 31.10
N TYR A 284 6.97 3.47 30.42
CA TYR A 284 6.09 4.22 29.53
C TYR A 284 6.20 3.70 28.10
N LEU A 285 5.08 3.24 27.54
CA LEU A 285 5.00 2.74 26.16
C LEU A 285 3.84 3.39 25.42
N VAL A 286 3.96 3.39 24.10
CA VAL A 286 2.85 3.69 23.19
C VAL A 286 2.65 2.55 22.20
N ALA A 287 1.42 2.36 21.75
CA ALA A 287 1.08 1.37 20.75
C ALA A 287 0.12 1.92 19.69
N ALA A 288 0.24 1.38 18.48
CA ALA A 288 -0.76 1.47 17.43
C ALA A 288 -1.21 0.05 17.04
N LEU A 289 -2.47 -0.08 16.66
CA LEU A 289 -3.09 -1.32 16.25
C LEU A 289 -3.84 -1.09 14.94
N ASN A 290 -3.53 -1.91 13.95
CA ASN A 290 -4.38 -2.13 12.80
C ASN A 290 -5.01 -3.53 12.90
N GLY A 291 -6.34 -3.62 12.82
CA GLY A 291 -7.10 -4.82 13.19
C GLY A 291 -7.75 -4.69 14.57
N ASP A 292 -8.24 -5.82 15.11
CA ASP A 292 -9.04 -5.88 16.33
C ASP A 292 -8.47 -6.91 17.31
N VAL A 293 -8.35 -6.52 18.59
CA VAL A 293 -8.11 -7.46 19.70
C VAL A 293 -9.48 -7.93 20.22
N ASP A 294 -9.94 -9.08 19.73
CA ASP A 294 -11.28 -9.60 19.98
C ASP A 294 -11.55 -9.83 21.47
N ASN A 295 -10.54 -10.29 22.21
CA ASN A 295 -10.62 -10.58 23.65
C ASN A 295 -10.21 -9.41 24.57
N HIS A 296 -10.17 -8.17 24.07
CA HIS A 296 -9.72 -7.00 24.86
C HIS A 296 -10.53 -6.76 26.14
N ALA A 297 -11.85 -7.04 26.12
CA ALA A 297 -12.72 -6.85 27.28
C ALA A 297 -12.35 -7.82 28.41
N ASP A 298 -12.09 -9.08 28.08
CA ASP A 298 -11.66 -10.11 29.04
C ASP A 298 -10.28 -9.79 29.58
N LEU A 299 -9.34 -9.39 28.71
CA LEU A 299 -8.00 -8.96 29.11
C LEU A 299 -8.06 -7.78 30.08
N ARG A 300 -8.93 -6.79 29.82
CA ARG A 300 -9.16 -5.66 30.73
C ARG A 300 -9.69 -6.11 32.08
N ALA A 301 -10.66 -7.03 32.10
CA ALA A 301 -11.26 -7.55 33.33
C ALA A 301 -10.28 -8.38 34.17
N VAL A 302 -9.65 -9.40 33.56
CA VAL A 302 -8.73 -10.33 34.24
C VAL A 302 -7.52 -9.61 34.82
N ASN A 303 -7.02 -8.59 34.13
CA ASN A 303 -5.89 -7.79 34.61
C ASN A 303 -6.34 -6.59 35.45
N SER A 304 -7.64 -6.35 35.63
CA SER A 304 -8.17 -5.18 36.37
C SER A 304 -7.56 -3.86 35.85
N LEU A 305 -7.55 -3.67 34.53
CA LEU A 305 -6.99 -2.44 33.94
C LEU A 305 -7.91 -1.25 34.20
N ARG A 306 -7.34 -0.14 34.69
CA ARG A 306 -8.08 1.09 35.00
C ARG A 306 -7.86 2.12 33.89
N ILE A 307 -8.70 2.06 32.85
CA ILE A 307 -8.63 2.94 31.68
C ILE A 307 -9.65 4.08 31.82
N ALA A 308 -9.26 5.30 31.43
CA ALA A 308 -10.15 6.45 31.40
C ALA A 308 -11.35 6.22 30.49
N GLY A 309 -12.56 6.57 30.96
CA GLY A 309 -13.84 6.25 30.30
C GLY A 309 -13.91 6.62 28.81
N PRO A 310 -13.43 7.80 28.37
CA PRO A 310 -13.44 8.17 26.95
C PRO A 310 -12.54 7.31 26.04
N ILE A 311 -11.55 6.60 26.61
CA ILE A 311 -10.70 5.67 25.88
C ILE A 311 -11.40 4.31 25.86
N THR A 312 -12.02 4.03 24.73
CA THR A 312 -12.84 2.83 24.46
C THR A 312 -12.23 1.88 23.44
N THR A 313 -11.16 2.29 22.74
CA THR A 313 -10.44 1.42 21.81
C THR A 313 -9.79 0.24 22.54
N ASP A 314 -9.96 -0.93 21.94
CA ASP A 314 -9.29 -2.18 22.26
C ASP A 314 -7.77 -2.05 22.33
N ALA A 315 -7.16 -1.26 21.44
CA ALA A 315 -5.71 -1.05 21.39
C ALA A 315 -5.08 -0.58 22.72
N LYS A 316 -5.85 0.04 23.62
CA LYS A 316 -5.34 0.53 24.91
C LYS A 316 -4.86 -0.59 25.83
N VAL A 317 -5.35 -1.83 25.66
CA VAL A 317 -4.87 -2.96 26.46
C VAL A 317 -3.41 -3.31 26.12
N ILE A 318 -2.95 -3.02 24.90
CA ILE A 318 -1.63 -3.39 24.41
C ILE A 318 -0.52 -2.74 25.25
N PRO A 319 -0.33 -1.41 25.24
CA PRO A 319 0.80 -0.80 25.95
C PRO A 319 0.66 -0.94 27.47
N ALA A 320 -0.57 -1.00 28.01
CA ALA A 320 -0.82 -1.17 29.44
C ALA A 320 -0.38 -2.56 29.95
N LEU A 321 -0.69 -3.62 29.19
CA LEU A 321 -0.29 -4.98 29.55
C LEU A 321 1.21 -5.21 29.33
N VAL A 322 1.80 -4.65 28.27
CA VAL A 322 3.24 -4.72 28.05
C VAL A 322 4.00 -4.03 29.19
N ALA A 323 3.56 -2.84 29.63
CA ALA A 323 4.14 -2.15 30.78
C ALA A 323 4.09 -2.98 32.07
N ARG A 324 2.93 -3.62 32.34
CA ARG A 324 2.76 -4.54 33.48
C ARG A 324 3.72 -5.72 33.41
N ARG A 325 3.84 -6.34 32.24
CA ARG A 325 4.68 -7.51 32.03
C ARG A 325 6.17 -7.16 32.15
N LEU A 326 6.56 -6.00 31.65
CA LEU A 326 7.95 -5.53 31.74
C LEU A 326 8.39 -5.30 33.19
N ALA A 327 7.48 -4.90 34.09
CA ALA A 327 7.80 -4.79 35.52
C ALA A 327 8.21 -6.14 36.16
N THR A 328 7.89 -7.28 35.54
CA THR A 328 8.21 -8.62 36.03
C THR A 328 9.17 -9.41 35.12
N ASN A 329 9.46 -8.91 33.92
CA ASN A 329 10.31 -9.57 32.93
C ASN A 329 11.68 -8.88 32.83
N ALA A 330 12.69 -9.62 32.38
CA ALA A 330 14.05 -9.10 32.21
C ALA A 330 14.24 -8.29 30.90
N SER A 331 13.35 -8.45 29.92
CA SER A 331 13.48 -7.91 28.56
C SER A 331 12.16 -7.36 28.04
N LEU A 332 12.20 -6.19 27.41
CA LEU A 332 11.06 -5.57 26.73
C LEU A 332 10.52 -6.43 25.58
N SER A 333 11.41 -7.05 24.79
CA SER A 333 10.99 -7.92 23.68
C SER A 333 10.22 -9.14 24.17
N ASP A 334 10.64 -9.74 25.29
CA ASP A 334 9.92 -10.88 25.90
C ASP A 334 8.59 -10.44 26.52
N ALA A 335 8.59 -9.31 27.23
CA ALA A 335 7.36 -8.74 27.79
C ALA A 335 6.33 -8.43 26.69
N PHE A 336 6.78 -7.93 25.54
CA PHE A 336 5.94 -7.67 24.38
C PHE A 336 5.40 -8.96 23.77
N ARG A 337 6.27 -9.90 23.39
CA ARG A 337 5.91 -11.19 22.78
C ARG A 337 4.89 -11.96 23.63
N GLU A 338 5.16 -12.11 24.92
CA GLU A 338 4.28 -12.85 25.83
C GLU A 338 2.94 -12.15 26.08
N THR A 339 2.89 -10.82 25.90
CA THR A 339 1.64 -10.06 25.98
C THR A 339 0.81 -10.28 24.72
N VAL A 340 1.38 -10.08 23.54
CA VAL A 340 0.65 -10.22 22.27
C VAL A 340 0.22 -11.66 22.01
N ALA A 341 0.92 -12.66 22.55
CA ALA A 341 0.53 -14.07 22.46
C ALA A 341 -0.76 -14.44 23.20
N LYS A 342 -1.33 -13.51 23.97
CA LYS A 342 -2.64 -13.69 24.62
C LYS A 342 -3.79 -13.02 23.86
N PHE A 343 -3.51 -12.38 22.73
CA PHE A 343 -4.52 -11.65 21.97
C PHE A 343 -5.20 -12.57 20.97
N ASP A 344 -6.52 -12.53 20.97
CA ASP A 344 -7.34 -13.16 19.94
C ASP A 344 -7.69 -12.13 18.87
N GLY A 345 -7.80 -12.58 17.63
CA GLY A 345 -8.15 -11.75 16.48
C GLY A 345 -7.06 -11.66 15.42
N SER A 346 -7.29 -10.79 14.42
CA SER A 346 -6.30 -10.46 13.40
C SER A 346 -5.75 -9.08 13.65
N VAL A 347 -4.47 -9.02 14.02
CA VAL A 347 -3.82 -7.83 14.56
C VAL A 347 -2.47 -7.59 13.90
N ALA A 348 -2.22 -6.34 13.54
CA ALA A 348 -0.91 -5.77 13.27
C ALA A 348 -0.63 -4.71 14.34
N ILE A 349 0.43 -4.89 15.12
CA ILE A 349 0.74 -4.07 16.30
C ILE A 349 2.13 -3.47 16.13
N ALA A 350 2.27 -2.20 16.49
CA ALA A 350 3.57 -1.56 16.67
C ALA A 350 3.65 -0.89 18.03
N VAL A 351 4.76 -1.09 18.75
CA VAL A 351 5.01 -0.56 20.08
C VAL A 351 6.36 0.15 20.12
N ALA A 352 6.38 1.33 20.73
CA ALA A 352 7.59 2.06 21.09
C ALA A 352 7.62 2.28 22.60
N SER A 353 8.81 2.18 23.20
CA SER A 353 9.02 2.29 24.65
C SER A 353 9.97 3.44 24.95
N ALA A 354 9.63 4.27 25.93
CA ALA A 354 10.56 5.29 26.40
C ALA A 354 11.75 4.68 27.16
N ALA A 355 11.64 3.44 27.67
CA ALA A 355 12.74 2.75 28.35
C ALA A 355 13.85 2.32 27.38
N GLU A 356 13.47 1.86 26.18
CA GLU A 356 14.36 1.44 25.08
C GLU A 356 13.96 2.18 23.78
N PRO A 357 14.19 3.51 23.71
CA PRO A 357 13.71 4.34 22.60
C PRO A 357 14.44 4.07 21.27
N ASP A 358 15.53 3.32 21.33
CA ASP A 358 16.35 2.87 20.21
C ASP A 358 15.80 1.61 19.51
N LYS A 359 14.63 1.11 19.96
CA LYS A 359 13.96 -0.07 19.40
C LYS A 359 12.51 0.20 19.02
N LEU A 360 12.04 -0.56 18.04
CA LEU A 360 10.63 -0.65 17.66
C LEU A 360 10.21 -2.12 17.68
N LEU A 361 9.05 -2.41 18.27
CA LEU A 361 8.52 -3.77 18.39
C LEU A 361 7.29 -3.91 17.51
N LEU A 362 7.21 -5.00 16.75
CA LEU A 362 6.12 -5.28 15.82
C LEU A 362 5.56 -6.68 16.09
N ALA A 363 4.25 -6.85 15.95
CA ALA A 363 3.63 -8.16 15.97
C ALA A 363 2.56 -8.26 14.89
N LEU A 364 2.46 -9.41 14.24
CA LEU A 364 1.46 -9.72 13.22
C LEU A 364 0.88 -11.10 13.48
N HIS A 365 -0.44 -11.17 13.61
CA HIS A 365 -1.18 -12.42 13.74
C HIS A 365 -2.47 -12.36 12.92
N GLY A 366 -2.78 -13.47 12.24
CA GLY A 366 -3.91 -13.57 11.34
C GLY A 366 -3.61 -13.01 9.93
N SER A 367 -4.48 -13.36 8.99
CA SER A 367 -4.36 -13.00 7.57
C SER A 367 -5.04 -11.69 7.15
N GLY A 368 -5.77 -11.03 8.06
CA GLY A 368 -6.56 -9.84 7.73
C GLY A 368 -5.76 -8.54 7.68
N GLN A 369 -4.56 -8.52 8.28
CA GLN A 369 -3.70 -7.34 8.42
C GLN A 369 -2.32 -7.59 7.83
N GLY A 370 -1.55 -6.52 7.60
CA GLY A 370 -0.20 -6.61 7.04
C GLY A 370 0.77 -5.62 7.69
N LEU A 371 2.05 -5.98 7.65
CA LEU A 371 3.18 -5.12 7.97
C LEU A 371 4.32 -5.38 6.99
N SER A 372 4.82 -4.32 6.38
CA SER A 372 6.00 -4.29 5.52
C SER A 372 7.10 -3.47 6.21
N ILE A 373 8.26 -4.06 6.42
CA ILE A 373 9.44 -3.42 7.00
C ILE A 373 10.34 -2.97 5.85
N GLY A 374 10.26 -1.69 5.50
CA GLY A 374 11.09 -1.05 4.48
C GLY A 374 12.54 -0.89 4.94
N LEU A 375 13.45 -1.27 4.04
CA LEU A 375 14.90 -1.19 4.22
C LEU A 375 15.42 0.04 3.45
N ALA A 376 15.55 1.18 4.13
CA ALA A 376 16.03 2.43 3.56
C ALA A 376 17.37 2.84 4.18
N GLU A 377 18.11 3.74 3.54
CA GLU A 377 19.41 4.18 4.06
C GLU A 377 19.29 4.72 5.48
N ASP A 378 20.02 4.09 6.41
CA ASP A 378 20.10 4.44 7.83
C ASP A 378 18.75 4.49 8.56
N ARG A 379 17.68 3.87 8.01
CA ARG A 379 16.36 3.85 8.64
C ARG A 379 15.51 2.63 8.29
N PHE A 380 14.68 2.22 9.24
CA PHE A 380 13.52 1.38 8.97
C PHE A 380 12.27 2.24 8.80
N ILE A 381 11.48 1.92 7.77
CA ILE A 381 10.15 2.49 7.58
C ILE A 381 9.16 1.33 7.59
N VAL A 382 8.37 1.22 8.64
CA VAL A 382 7.35 0.18 8.76
C VAL A 382 6.03 0.75 8.27
N ALA A 383 5.32 0.02 7.43
CA ALA A 383 3.99 0.41 6.99
C ALA A 383 3.05 -0.79 6.89
N SER A 384 1.75 -0.60 7.13
CA SER A 384 0.79 -1.70 6.94
C SER A 384 0.68 -2.18 5.49
N GLU A 385 1.02 -1.32 4.53
CA GLU A 385 1.19 -1.69 3.13
C GLU A 385 2.43 -1.06 2.51
N PRO A 386 3.01 -1.66 1.44
CA PRO A 386 4.19 -1.11 0.77
C PRO A 386 4.04 0.34 0.30
N TYR A 387 2.82 0.84 0.12
CA TYR A 387 2.56 2.24 -0.24
C TYR A 387 3.20 3.24 0.73
N GLY A 388 3.33 2.88 2.01
CA GLY A 388 3.98 3.71 3.01
C GLY A 388 5.51 3.69 2.99
N VAL A 389 6.13 2.73 2.28
CA VAL A 389 7.60 2.57 2.22
C VAL A 389 8.22 3.05 0.91
N VAL A 390 7.47 2.96 -0.20
CA VAL A 390 7.99 3.14 -1.58
C VAL A 390 8.54 4.52 -1.90
N GLU A 391 8.24 5.55 -1.09
CA GLU A 391 8.88 6.87 -1.25
C GLU A 391 10.40 6.78 -1.05
N GLU A 392 10.86 6.01 -0.06
CA GLU A 392 12.26 5.98 0.36
C GLU A 392 12.98 4.69 -0.02
N THR A 393 12.25 3.60 -0.19
CA THR A 393 12.83 2.33 -0.62
C THR A 393 11.80 1.44 -1.28
N LEU A 394 12.21 0.73 -2.33
CA LEU A 394 11.42 -0.35 -2.92
C LEU A 394 11.68 -1.69 -2.21
N LYS A 395 12.69 -1.79 -1.36
CA LYS A 395 13.08 -3.04 -0.69
C LYS A 395 12.41 -3.15 0.67
N TYR A 396 11.71 -4.27 0.91
CA TYR A 396 11.04 -4.50 2.18
C TYR A 396 10.96 -5.99 2.53
N VAL A 397 10.89 -6.28 3.83
CA VAL A 397 10.51 -7.59 4.36
C VAL A 397 9.01 -7.58 4.67
N ARG A 398 8.25 -8.56 4.20
CA ARG A 398 6.83 -8.70 4.55
C ARG A 398 6.71 -9.65 5.74
N MET A 399 6.04 -9.22 6.80
CA MET A 399 5.69 -10.13 7.90
C MET A 399 4.54 -11.05 7.48
N ASP A 400 4.54 -12.27 8.00
CA ASP A 400 3.50 -13.28 7.78
C ASP A 400 2.78 -13.60 9.09
N GLY A 401 1.48 -13.26 9.15
CA GLY A 401 0.64 -13.48 10.33
C GLY A 401 0.06 -14.89 10.46
N GLU A 402 0.22 -15.74 9.45
CA GLU A 402 -0.29 -17.13 9.42
C GLU A 402 0.85 -18.17 9.42
N ALA A 403 2.09 -17.76 9.17
CA ALA A 403 3.25 -18.63 9.23
C ALA A 403 3.37 -19.34 10.58
N LEU A 404 3.63 -20.66 10.53
CA LEU A 404 4.00 -21.45 11.69
C LEU A 404 5.52 -21.45 11.82
N GLY A 405 6.02 -20.99 12.96
CA GLY A 405 7.44 -21.13 13.31
C GLY A 405 7.88 -22.58 13.51
N ASP A 406 6.95 -23.40 13.98
CA ASP A 406 7.07 -24.85 14.12
C ASP A 406 5.80 -25.49 13.55
N PRO A 407 5.89 -26.28 12.46
CA PRO A 407 4.76 -26.94 11.82
C PRO A 407 3.90 -27.80 12.76
N ASP A 408 4.51 -28.33 13.83
CA ASP A 408 3.84 -29.22 14.78
C ASP A 408 3.30 -28.47 16.02
N ASN A 409 3.59 -27.16 16.15
CA ASN A 409 3.12 -26.32 17.25
C ASN A 409 2.25 -25.16 16.73
N PRO A 410 0.91 -25.28 16.74
CA PRO A 410 0.00 -24.22 16.33
C PRO A 410 0.17 -22.90 17.09
N SER A 411 0.69 -22.93 18.33
CA SER A 411 0.94 -21.74 19.14
C SER A 411 2.12 -20.90 18.63
N SER A 412 2.90 -21.43 17.68
CA SER A 412 3.95 -20.70 16.99
C SER A 412 3.43 -19.75 15.91
N ARG A 413 2.12 -19.77 15.61
CA ARG A 413 1.53 -18.99 14.52
C ARG A 413 1.76 -17.49 14.66
N GLY A 414 2.10 -16.85 13.55
CA GLY A 414 2.34 -15.42 13.45
C GLY A 414 3.77 -15.03 13.78
N GLN A 415 4.06 -13.74 13.65
CA GLN A 415 5.42 -13.22 13.76
C GLN A 415 5.52 -12.01 14.68
N VAL A 416 6.63 -11.93 15.42
CA VAL A 416 7.03 -10.82 16.28
C VAL A 416 8.41 -10.36 15.84
N ALA A 417 8.58 -9.07 15.59
CA ALA A 417 9.84 -8.47 15.20
C ALA A 417 10.32 -7.41 16.20
N THR A 418 11.62 -7.37 16.46
CA THR A 418 12.30 -6.25 17.13
C THR A 418 13.24 -5.60 16.14
N LEU A 419 13.05 -4.31 15.90
CA LEU A 419 13.95 -3.49 15.09
C LEU A 419 14.86 -2.68 16.01
N SER A 420 16.15 -2.61 15.68
CA SER A 420 17.12 -1.80 16.43
C SER A 420 17.75 -0.72 15.56
N ILE A 421 17.91 0.48 16.12
CA ILE A 421 18.56 1.62 15.46
C ILE A 421 20.00 1.32 15.03
N ALA A 422 20.70 0.41 15.72
CA ALA A 422 22.13 0.15 15.50
C ALA A 422 22.43 -0.21 14.03
N ASN A 423 21.53 -0.99 13.42
CA ASN A 423 21.61 -1.48 12.05
C ASN A 423 20.39 -1.05 11.21
N ALA A 424 19.85 0.14 11.50
CA ALA A 424 18.70 0.67 10.79
C ALA A 424 18.90 0.63 9.26
N GLY A 425 17.92 0.07 8.54
CA GLY A 425 17.95 -0.09 7.10
C GLY A 425 18.52 -1.40 6.57
N LYS A 426 18.96 -2.31 7.45
CA LYS A 426 19.57 -3.60 7.08
C LYS A 426 18.85 -4.78 7.72
N LEU A 427 18.93 -5.96 7.11
CA LEU A 427 18.33 -7.19 7.63
C LEU A 427 18.83 -7.57 9.03
N ASP A 428 20.11 -7.35 9.32
CA ASP A 428 20.72 -7.65 10.62
C ASP A 428 20.28 -6.71 11.76
N GLY A 429 19.51 -5.66 11.44
CA GLY A 429 18.79 -4.84 12.41
C GLY A 429 17.40 -5.35 12.76
N ILE A 430 16.98 -6.47 12.17
CA ILE A 430 15.68 -7.13 12.38
C ILE A 430 15.90 -8.45 13.12
N ILE A 431 15.30 -8.58 14.29
CA ILE A 431 15.18 -9.87 14.99
C ILE A 431 13.74 -10.34 14.80
N LEU A 432 13.54 -11.41 14.04
CA LEU A 432 12.23 -12.02 13.80
C LEU A 432 12.07 -13.30 14.61
N GLN A 433 10.93 -13.45 15.25
CA GLN A 433 10.57 -14.60 16.06
C GLN A 433 9.11 -14.99 15.83
N SER A 434 8.81 -16.24 16.09
CA SER A 434 7.44 -16.73 16.17
C SER A 434 6.85 -16.40 17.55
N TYR A 435 5.53 -16.52 17.71
CA TYR A 435 4.86 -16.18 18.96
C TYR A 435 5.31 -17.04 20.16
N ASP A 436 5.75 -18.28 19.93
CA ASP A 436 6.32 -19.16 20.95
C ASP A 436 7.76 -18.80 21.37
N GLY A 437 8.40 -17.87 20.64
CA GLY A 437 9.75 -17.38 20.90
C GLY A 437 10.84 -18.02 20.04
N SER A 438 10.50 -19.02 19.22
CA SER A 438 11.42 -19.58 18.22
C SER A 438 11.93 -18.50 17.27
N LYS A 439 13.23 -18.54 16.93
CA LYS A 439 13.84 -17.55 16.03
C LYS A 439 13.54 -17.93 14.58
N ILE A 440 13.18 -16.92 13.79
CA ILE A 440 13.00 -17.05 12.34
C ILE A 440 14.22 -16.41 11.69
N ALA A 441 14.96 -17.18 10.91
CA ALA A 441 16.12 -16.67 10.18
C ALA A 441 15.65 -15.85 8.98
N LEU A 442 16.25 -14.67 8.80
CA LEU A 442 16.05 -13.81 7.64
C LEU A 442 17.28 -13.85 6.74
N GLY A 443 17.05 -13.88 5.43
CA GLY A 443 18.07 -13.78 4.38
C GLY A 443 17.60 -12.91 3.21
N GLU A 444 18.46 -12.78 2.20
CA GLU A 444 18.19 -11.97 1.00
C GLU A 444 16.93 -12.41 0.24
N SER A 445 16.54 -13.69 0.35
CA SER A 445 15.30 -14.22 -0.26
C SER A 445 14.03 -13.65 0.36
N ASP A 446 14.10 -13.12 1.59
CA ASP A 446 12.96 -12.54 2.29
C ASP A 446 12.77 -11.05 1.95
N ILE A 447 13.72 -10.47 1.18
CA ILE A 447 13.60 -9.10 0.68
C ILE A 447 12.78 -9.09 -0.61
N HIS A 448 11.61 -8.49 -0.52
CA HIS A 448 10.78 -8.18 -1.68
C HIS A 448 11.16 -6.83 -2.29
N THR A 449 10.92 -6.70 -3.59
CA THR A 449 11.02 -5.41 -4.30
C THR A 449 9.63 -4.98 -4.73
N ALA A 450 9.20 -3.81 -4.28
CA ALA A 450 7.95 -3.21 -4.71
C ALA A 450 8.02 -2.86 -6.20
N GLU A 451 7.01 -3.28 -6.96
CA GLU A 451 6.87 -3.01 -8.40
C GLU A 451 5.99 -1.79 -8.69
N ILE A 452 5.77 -0.97 -7.66
CA ILE A 452 4.97 0.24 -7.69
C ILE A 452 5.77 1.40 -7.10
N THR A 453 5.47 2.61 -7.53
CA THR A 453 6.09 3.84 -7.04
C THR A 453 5.02 4.78 -6.49
N THR A 454 5.46 5.89 -5.90
CA THR A 454 4.55 6.95 -5.43
C THR A 454 3.77 7.60 -6.58
N ARG A 455 4.24 7.48 -7.82
CA ARG A 455 3.55 7.95 -9.03
C ARG A 455 2.25 7.17 -9.27
N ASP A 456 2.29 5.85 -9.08
CA ASP A 456 1.16 4.97 -9.39
C ASP A 456 -0.02 5.17 -8.42
N ILE A 457 0.29 5.61 -7.18
CA ILE A 457 -0.69 5.84 -6.10
C ILE A 457 -0.97 7.33 -5.86
N ASN A 458 -0.53 8.21 -6.75
CA ASN A 458 -0.79 9.63 -6.62
C ASN A 458 -2.26 9.96 -6.91
N ARG A 459 -2.90 10.82 -6.11
CA ARG A 459 -4.30 11.25 -6.31
C ARG A 459 -4.45 12.32 -7.40
N GLY A 460 -3.38 13.03 -7.75
CA GLY A 460 -3.43 14.23 -8.59
C GLY A 460 -4.32 15.31 -7.99
N GLU A 461 -4.94 16.10 -8.87
CA GLU A 461 -5.84 17.21 -8.51
C GLU A 461 -7.25 16.76 -8.07
N HIS A 462 -7.50 15.45 -8.00
CA HIS A 462 -8.82 14.93 -7.64
C HIS A 462 -9.08 15.04 -6.14
N LYS A 463 -10.32 15.39 -5.77
CA LYS A 463 -10.75 15.44 -4.36
C LYS A 463 -10.72 14.09 -3.66
N HIS A 464 -10.97 13.00 -4.38
CA HIS A 464 -10.94 11.64 -3.84
C HIS A 464 -10.52 10.63 -4.92
N PHE A 465 -9.88 9.54 -4.50
CA PHE A 465 -9.40 8.49 -5.42
C PHE A 465 -10.52 7.93 -6.31
N LEU A 466 -11.72 7.75 -5.77
CA LEU A 466 -12.87 7.31 -6.58
C LEU A 466 -13.14 8.21 -7.80
N SER A 467 -12.98 9.54 -7.70
CA SER A 467 -13.18 10.42 -8.86
C SER A 467 -12.02 10.36 -9.84
N LYS A 468 -10.79 10.12 -9.35
CA LYS A 468 -9.63 9.89 -10.21
C LYS A 468 -9.85 8.63 -11.03
N GLU A 469 -10.20 7.55 -10.35
CA GLU A 469 -10.22 6.21 -10.95
C GLU A 469 -11.40 6.04 -11.91
N ILE A 470 -12.55 6.68 -11.65
CA ILE A 470 -13.64 6.81 -12.64
C ILE A 470 -13.14 7.54 -13.90
N ALA A 471 -12.38 8.63 -13.75
CA ALA A 471 -11.87 9.41 -14.88
C ALA A 471 -10.76 8.67 -15.65
N GLU A 472 -9.99 7.80 -14.99
CA GLU A 472 -8.93 6.99 -15.59
C GLU A 472 -9.45 5.74 -16.31
N ALA A 473 -10.68 5.29 -16.01
CA ALA A 473 -11.26 4.06 -16.54
C ALA A 473 -11.17 3.89 -18.07
N PRO A 474 -11.43 4.93 -18.92
CA PRO A 474 -11.26 4.81 -20.37
C PRO A 474 -9.83 4.42 -20.78
N GLN A 475 -8.83 5.04 -20.14
CA GLN A 475 -7.44 4.81 -20.46
C GLN A 475 -6.95 3.45 -19.94
N SER A 476 -7.35 3.06 -18.72
CA SER A 476 -7.06 1.71 -18.19
C SER A 476 -7.67 0.61 -19.07
N PHE A 477 -8.89 0.83 -19.60
CA PHE A 477 -9.51 -0.08 -20.56
C PHE A 477 -8.70 -0.17 -21.85
N ARG A 478 -8.35 0.97 -22.45
CA ARG A 478 -7.53 1.03 -23.68
C ARG A 478 -6.19 0.33 -23.51
N LYS A 479 -5.48 0.60 -22.41
CA LYS A 479 -4.21 -0.06 -22.06
C LYS A 479 -4.37 -1.58 -21.92
N THR A 480 -5.50 -2.05 -21.39
CA THR A 480 -5.80 -3.49 -21.26
C THR A 480 -5.96 -4.18 -22.62
N LEU A 481 -6.38 -3.47 -23.67
CA LEU A 481 -6.50 -4.04 -25.02
C LEU A 481 -5.19 -3.98 -25.83
N ARG A 482 -4.31 -3.04 -25.51
CA ARG A 482 -3.12 -2.71 -26.30
C ARG A 482 -2.24 -3.93 -26.51
N GLY A 483 -1.86 -4.18 -27.77
CA GLY A 483 -0.97 -5.28 -28.16
C GLY A 483 -1.60 -6.68 -28.11
N ARG A 484 -2.89 -6.81 -27.75
CA ARG A 484 -3.58 -8.11 -27.58
C ARG A 484 -4.64 -8.39 -28.65
N ILE A 485 -4.94 -7.40 -29.49
CA ILE A 485 -5.84 -7.52 -30.63
C ILE A 485 -5.03 -7.22 -31.88
N ILE A 486 -5.00 -8.18 -32.80
CA ILE A 486 -4.31 -8.05 -34.08
C ILE A 486 -5.26 -8.38 -35.23
N GLU A 487 -4.88 -8.00 -36.44
CA GLU A 487 -5.62 -8.35 -37.64
C GLU A 487 -4.94 -9.52 -38.36
N LYS A 488 -5.69 -10.59 -38.62
CA LYS A 488 -5.27 -11.75 -39.41
C LYS A 488 -6.34 -12.04 -40.46
N ASN A 489 -5.96 -12.01 -41.74
CA ASN A 489 -6.87 -12.27 -42.87
C ASN A 489 -8.14 -11.39 -42.87
N GLY A 490 -8.01 -10.11 -42.51
CA GLY A 490 -9.15 -9.17 -42.44
C GLY A 490 -10.06 -9.36 -41.21
N LEU A 491 -9.71 -10.25 -40.28
CA LEU A 491 -10.44 -10.46 -39.03
C LEU A 491 -9.58 -10.08 -37.83
N LEU A 492 -10.23 -9.48 -36.83
CA LEU A 492 -9.61 -9.23 -35.53
C LEU A 492 -9.51 -10.53 -34.75
N VAL A 493 -8.34 -10.78 -34.17
CA VAL A 493 -8.03 -11.96 -33.36
C VAL A 493 -7.39 -11.52 -32.05
N ALA A 494 -7.84 -12.11 -30.95
CA ALA A 494 -7.17 -11.97 -29.66
C ALA A 494 -5.92 -12.86 -29.65
N GLU A 495 -4.73 -12.26 -29.67
CA GLU A 495 -3.46 -12.98 -29.58
C GLU A 495 -2.86 -12.79 -28.19
N LEU A 496 -2.85 -13.88 -27.42
CA LEU A 496 -2.33 -13.92 -26.06
C LEU A 496 -1.06 -14.77 -26.05
N GLY A 497 0.04 -14.19 -25.56
CA GLY A 497 1.33 -14.89 -25.45
C GLY A 497 1.29 -16.04 -24.44
N GLU A 498 2.36 -16.87 -24.45
CA GLU A 498 2.50 -18.03 -23.56
C GLU A 498 2.37 -17.70 -22.07
N ALA A 499 2.85 -16.53 -21.64
CA ALA A 499 2.73 -16.07 -20.26
C ALA A 499 1.28 -15.79 -19.82
N VAL A 500 0.38 -15.52 -20.77
CA VAL A 500 -1.03 -15.18 -20.51
C VAL A 500 -1.94 -16.39 -20.69
N LEU A 501 -1.70 -17.17 -21.73
CA LEU A 501 -2.44 -18.40 -22.05
C LEU A 501 -1.44 -19.48 -22.48
N PRO A 502 -0.91 -20.30 -21.56
CA PRO A 502 0.11 -21.29 -21.86
C PRO A 502 -0.33 -22.36 -22.85
N LYS A 503 0.61 -22.86 -23.66
CA LYS A 503 0.38 -23.89 -24.66
C LYS A 503 -0.29 -25.13 -24.09
N PHE A 504 0.13 -25.61 -22.93
CA PHE A 504 -0.45 -26.80 -22.33
C PHE A 504 -1.94 -26.63 -21.97
N VAL A 505 -2.36 -25.41 -21.58
CA VAL A 505 -3.78 -25.10 -21.34
C VAL A 505 -4.55 -25.12 -22.67
N ARG A 506 -3.99 -24.52 -23.73
CA ARG A 506 -4.60 -24.54 -25.07
C ARG A 506 -4.75 -25.95 -25.61
N ASP A 507 -3.71 -26.77 -25.48
CA ASP A 507 -3.70 -28.16 -25.95
C ASP A 507 -4.73 -29.01 -25.20
N ARG A 508 -4.91 -28.79 -23.89
CA ARG A 508 -5.94 -29.46 -23.06
C ARG A 508 -7.36 -29.02 -23.38
N LEU A 509 -7.58 -27.76 -23.75
CA LEU A 509 -8.86 -27.27 -24.26
C LEU A 509 -9.16 -27.90 -25.62
N ALA A 510 -8.20 -27.91 -26.53
CA ALA A 510 -8.35 -28.46 -27.88
C ALA A 510 -8.61 -29.97 -27.88
N SER A 511 -7.97 -30.72 -26.97
CA SER A 511 -8.18 -32.17 -26.84
C SER A 511 -9.47 -32.55 -26.10
N GLY A 512 -10.15 -31.58 -25.48
CA GLY A 512 -11.32 -31.83 -24.63
C GLY A 512 -10.99 -32.41 -23.25
N ALA A 513 -9.72 -32.40 -22.84
CA ALA A 513 -9.32 -32.80 -21.49
C ALA A 513 -9.87 -31.82 -20.43
N ILE A 514 -9.93 -30.53 -20.76
CA ILE A 514 -10.67 -29.54 -19.97
C ILE A 514 -12.12 -29.53 -20.44
N THR A 515 -13.04 -29.89 -19.56
CA THR A 515 -14.49 -29.88 -19.83
C THR A 515 -15.24 -28.82 -19.00
N LYS A 516 -14.60 -28.31 -17.94
CA LYS A 516 -15.16 -27.31 -17.03
C LYS A 516 -14.31 -26.04 -17.01
N VAL A 517 -14.98 -24.90 -17.06
CA VAL A 517 -14.39 -23.59 -16.80
C VAL A 517 -15.12 -22.98 -15.61
N ARG A 518 -14.38 -22.65 -14.55
CA ARG A 518 -14.88 -22.00 -13.34
C ARG A 518 -14.25 -20.62 -13.22
N VAL A 519 -15.04 -19.58 -13.43
CA VAL A 519 -14.62 -18.19 -13.28
C VAL A 519 -14.90 -17.76 -11.84
N ILE A 520 -13.87 -17.38 -11.10
CA ILE A 520 -13.99 -17.06 -9.68
C ILE A 520 -13.45 -15.67 -9.36
N GLY A 521 -13.99 -15.07 -8.33
CA GLY A 521 -13.54 -13.81 -7.74
C GLY A 521 -14.33 -13.52 -6.47
N GLN A 522 -14.21 -12.31 -5.93
CA GLN A 522 -15.06 -11.83 -4.83
C GLN A 522 -15.58 -10.42 -5.12
N GLY A 523 -16.80 -10.12 -4.67
CA GLY A 523 -17.46 -8.82 -4.91
C GLY A 523 -17.49 -8.43 -6.38
N THR A 524 -17.06 -7.20 -6.68
CA THR A 524 -16.91 -6.66 -8.05
C THR A 524 -16.16 -7.60 -9.00
N ALA A 525 -15.11 -8.28 -8.53
CA ALA A 525 -14.34 -9.19 -9.39
C ALA A 525 -15.15 -10.44 -9.79
N ALA A 526 -16.02 -10.93 -8.90
CA ALA A 526 -16.95 -12.01 -9.22
C ALA A 526 -17.99 -11.55 -10.27
N ILE A 527 -18.46 -10.30 -10.17
CA ILE A 527 -19.40 -9.70 -11.12
C ILE A 527 -18.74 -9.53 -12.50
N ALA A 528 -17.50 -9.04 -12.56
CA ALA A 528 -16.71 -9.02 -13.79
C ALA A 528 -16.52 -10.43 -14.38
N GLY A 529 -16.32 -11.43 -13.53
CA GLY A 529 -16.25 -12.84 -13.93
C GLY A 529 -17.53 -13.36 -14.60
N GLN A 530 -18.70 -12.86 -14.20
CA GLN A 530 -19.95 -13.20 -14.88
C GLN A 530 -19.97 -12.69 -16.33
N ALA A 531 -19.35 -11.54 -16.62
CA ALA A 531 -19.21 -11.04 -17.98
C ALA A 531 -18.39 -12.00 -18.84
N LEU A 532 -17.22 -12.44 -18.34
CA LEU A 532 -16.37 -13.44 -19.00
C LEU A 532 -17.17 -14.71 -19.30
N ALA A 533 -17.83 -15.27 -18.28
CA ALA A 533 -18.55 -16.53 -18.41
C ALA A 533 -19.69 -16.45 -19.45
N ARG A 534 -20.44 -15.34 -19.46
CA ARG A 534 -21.51 -15.11 -20.44
C ARG A 534 -20.98 -14.93 -21.86
N LEU A 535 -19.92 -14.15 -22.03
CA LEU A 535 -19.28 -13.97 -23.34
C LEU A 535 -18.71 -15.28 -23.86
N LEU A 536 -18.01 -16.05 -23.02
CA LEU A 536 -17.45 -17.34 -23.42
C LEU A 536 -18.56 -18.32 -23.82
N LYS A 537 -19.67 -18.41 -23.06
CA LYS A 537 -20.85 -19.24 -23.40
C LYS A 537 -21.47 -18.89 -24.76
N GLN A 538 -21.41 -17.63 -25.17
CA GLN A 538 -21.91 -17.21 -26.49
C GLN A 538 -20.96 -17.59 -27.62
N LEU A 539 -19.66 -17.74 -27.31
CA LEU A 539 -18.63 -18.06 -28.29
C LEU A 539 -18.39 -19.56 -28.45
N VAL A 540 -18.62 -20.38 -27.43
CA VAL A 540 -18.41 -21.83 -27.49
C VAL A 540 -19.72 -22.61 -27.63
N ASP A 541 -19.67 -23.78 -28.27
CA ASP A 541 -20.77 -24.75 -28.25
C ASP A 541 -20.95 -25.41 -26.86
N ILE A 542 -22.10 -26.08 -26.66
CA ILE A 542 -22.61 -26.68 -25.40
C ILE A 542 -21.70 -27.70 -24.65
N HIS A 543 -20.50 -27.97 -25.13
CA HIS A 543 -19.62 -29.02 -24.59
C HIS A 543 -18.75 -28.56 -23.40
N LEU A 544 -18.59 -27.24 -23.20
CA LEU A 544 -17.88 -26.69 -22.04
C LEU A 544 -18.87 -26.26 -20.96
N ASN A 545 -18.74 -26.83 -19.76
CA ASN A 545 -19.50 -26.37 -18.60
C ASN A 545 -18.81 -25.13 -18.01
N ILE A 546 -19.36 -23.96 -18.33
CA ILE A 546 -18.84 -22.66 -17.89
C ILE A 546 -19.72 -22.11 -16.78
N GLU A 547 -19.11 -21.71 -15.68
CA GLU A 547 -19.83 -21.14 -14.54
C GLU A 547 -19.02 -20.02 -13.89
N ALA A 548 -19.71 -18.97 -13.43
CA ALA A 548 -19.12 -17.89 -12.67
C ALA A 548 -19.73 -17.89 -11.27
N LEU A 549 -18.87 -17.92 -10.26
CA LEU A 549 -19.29 -18.02 -8.87
C LEU A 549 -18.28 -17.31 -7.95
N PRO A 550 -18.70 -16.86 -6.76
CA PRO A 550 -17.76 -16.39 -5.75
C PRO A 550 -16.73 -17.47 -5.42
N ALA A 551 -15.48 -17.08 -5.14
CA ALA A 551 -14.41 -18.03 -4.83
C ALA A 551 -14.72 -18.90 -3.60
N SER A 552 -15.43 -18.35 -2.62
CA SER A 552 -15.91 -19.04 -1.41
C SER A 552 -16.95 -20.11 -1.72
N GLU A 553 -17.80 -19.92 -2.74
CA GLU A 553 -18.78 -20.93 -3.15
C GLU A 553 -18.08 -22.14 -3.78
N LEU A 554 -17.06 -21.90 -4.60
CA LEU A 554 -16.27 -22.99 -5.19
C LEU A 554 -15.61 -23.82 -4.08
N SER A 555 -14.85 -23.19 -3.18
CA SER A 555 -14.13 -23.91 -2.13
C SER A 555 -15.01 -24.52 -1.06
N GLY A 556 -16.15 -23.89 -0.75
CA GLY A 556 -17.11 -24.38 0.22
C GLY A 556 -17.90 -25.60 -0.26
N PHE A 557 -18.26 -25.65 -1.55
CA PHE A 557 -19.32 -26.55 -2.01
C PHE A 557 -19.05 -27.30 -3.31
N GLU A 558 -18.21 -26.78 -4.21
CA GLU A 558 -18.07 -27.34 -5.57
C GLU A 558 -16.73 -28.04 -5.87
N LEU A 559 -15.73 -27.98 -4.97
CA LEU A 559 -14.47 -28.67 -5.20
C LEU A 559 -14.63 -30.20 -5.16
N THR A 560 -14.28 -30.89 -6.24
CA THR A 560 -14.16 -32.35 -6.32
C THR A 560 -12.76 -32.83 -5.93
N LEU A 561 -12.56 -34.12 -5.66
CA LEU A 561 -11.24 -34.68 -5.30
C LEU A 561 -10.22 -34.59 -6.45
N ASP A 562 -10.68 -34.82 -7.68
CA ASP A 562 -9.93 -34.63 -8.91
C ASP A 562 -10.56 -33.49 -9.69
N MET A 563 -9.74 -32.51 -10.05
CA MET A 563 -10.09 -31.32 -10.83
C MET A 563 -9.22 -31.20 -12.09
N SER A 564 -8.60 -32.29 -12.53
CA SER A 564 -7.82 -32.34 -13.78
C SER A 564 -8.66 -32.07 -15.04
N ASP A 565 -9.99 -32.09 -14.97
CA ASP A 565 -10.88 -31.68 -16.05
C ASP A 565 -11.26 -30.18 -16.02
N THR A 566 -10.72 -29.42 -15.05
CA THR A 566 -11.18 -28.08 -14.70
C THR A 566 -10.12 -27.02 -14.97
N LEU A 567 -10.54 -25.94 -15.63
CA LEU A 567 -9.83 -24.67 -15.75
C LEU A 567 -10.47 -23.65 -14.82
N VAL A 568 -9.70 -23.12 -13.87
CA VAL A 568 -10.10 -21.99 -13.04
C VAL A 568 -9.58 -20.70 -13.66
N VAL A 569 -10.46 -19.71 -13.83
CA VAL A 569 -10.08 -18.33 -14.18
C VAL A 569 -10.33 -17.45 -12.97
N ALA A 570 -9.28 -17.13 -12.23
CA ALA A 570 -9.36 -16.33 -11.00
C ALA A 570 -9.19 -14.84 -11.30
N ILE A 571 -10.11 -14.01 -10.80
CA ILE A 571 -10.10 -12.55 -10.99
C ILE A 571 -9.93 -11.90 -9.62
N SER A 572 -8.91 -11.05 -9.47
CA SER A 572 -8.69 -10.28 -8.26
C SER A 572 -8.01 -8.95 -8.58
N GLN A 573 -8.55 -7.84 -8.08
CA GLN A 573 -7.92 -6.52 -8.21
C GLN A 573 -6.59 -6.47 -7.46
N SER A 574 -6.56 -6.87 -6.18
CA SER A 574 -5.36 -6.79 -5.34
C SER A 574 -4.37 -7.93 -5.56
N GLY A 575 -4.85 -9.07 -6.08
CA GLY A 575 -4.11 -10.33 -6.19
C GLY A 575 -3.77 -10.97 -4.83
N THR A 576 -4.32 -10.44 -3.72
CA THR A 576 -4.06 -10.87 -2.33
C THR A 576 -5.35 -11.27 -1.60
N THR A 577 -6.50 -11.28 -2.28
CA THR A 577 -7.78 -11.64 -1.67
C THR A 577 -7.74 -13.08 -1.11
N THR A 578 -7.82 -13.22 0.21
CA THR A 578 -7.63 -14.49 0.93
C THR A 578 -8.49 -15.63 0.40
N ASP A 579 -9.81 -15.42 0.27
CA ASP A 579 -10.71 -16.46 -0.23
C ASP A 579 -10.37 -16.89 -1.66
N THR A 580 -9.96 -15.95 -2.52
CA THR A 580 -9.59 -16.27 -3.91
C THR A 580 -8.28 -17.07 -3.95
N ASN A 581 -7.26 -16.62 -3.23
CA ASN A 581 -5.97 -17.30 -3.15
C ASN A 581 -6.10 -18.71 -2.56
N ARG A 582 -6.86 -18.86 -1.46
CA ARG A 582 -7.10 -20.15 -0.82
C ARG A 582 -7.87 -21.12 -1.72
N THR A 583 -8.90 -20.64 -2.42
CA THR A 583 -9.64 -21.47 -3.39
C THR A 583 -8.73 -21.93 -4.53
N VAL A 584 -7.85 -21.06 -5.01
CA VAL A 584 -6.85 -21.41 -6.04
C VAL A 584 -5.89 -22.48 -5.53
N ASP A 585 -5.35 -22.35 -4.32
CA ASP A 585 -4.45 -23.36 -3.74
C ASP A 585 -5.14 -24.74 -3.67
N LEU A 586 -6.38 -24.76 -3.17
CA LEU A 586 -7.17 -25.99 -3.05
C LEU A 586 -7.47 -26.62 -4.42
N ALA A 587 -7.86 -25.82 -5.42
CA ALA A 587 -8.16 -26.32 -6.76
C ALA A 587 -6.90 -26.87 -7.46
N ARG A 588 -5.76 -26.16 -7.34
CA ARG A 588 -4.46 -26.59 -7.90
C ARG A 588 -3.97 -27.88 -7.26
N ALA A 589 -4.08 -27.99 -5.93
CA ALA A 589 -3.71 -29.22 -5.21
C ALA A 589 -4.51 -30.45 -5.69
N ARG A 590 -5.66 -30.23 -6.34
CA ARG A 590 -6.52 -31.27 -6.93
C ARG A 590 -6.39 -31.40 -8.46
N GLY A 591 -5.42 -30.73 -9.07
CA GLY A 591 -5.06 -30.90 -10.49
C GLY A 591 -5.67 -29.87 -11.46
N ALA A 592 -6.39 -28.87 -10.97
CA ALA A 592 -6.94 -27.81 -11.83
C ALA A 592 -5.83 -26.95 -12.47
N SER A 593 -6.04 -26.54 -13.72
CA SER A 593 -5.26 -25.47 -14.33
C SER A 593 -5.81 -24.11 -13.92
N VAL A 594 -4.94 -23.10 -13.79
CA VAL A 594 -5.31 -21.78 -13.31
C VAL A 594 -4.82 -20.69 -14.24
N LEU A 595 -5.74 -19.84 -14.70
CA LEU A 595 -5.44 -18.55 -15.29
C LEU A 595 -5.86 -17.44 -14.33
N ALA A 596 -5.19 -16.30 -14.37
CA ALA A 596 -5.53 -15.16 -13.52
C ALA A 596 -5.71 -13.86 -14.31
N ILE A 597 -6.66 -13.04 -13.87
CA ILE A 597 -6.76 -11.62 -14.23
C ILE A 597 -6.45 -10.81 -12.97
N VAL A 598 -5.35 -10.05 -13.01
CA VAL A 598 -4.88 -9.24 -11.88
C VAL A 598 -4.45 -7.85 -12.34
N ASN A 599 -4.60 -6.84 -11.48
CA ASN A 599 -4.19 -5.48 -11.83
C ASN A 599 -2.71 -5.21 -11.59
N ARG A 600 -2.12 -5.93 -10.62
CA ARG A 600 -0.76 -5.70 -10.15
C ARG A 600 0.10 -6.96 -10.34
N ARG A 601 1.29 -6.74 -10.88
CA ARG A 601 2.38 -7.72 -10.96
C ARG A 601 2.93 -8.06 -9.57
N GLY A 602 3.61 -9.20 -9.45
CA GLY A 602 4.24 -9.63 -8.20
C GLY A 602 3.26 -9.92 -7.05
N THR A 603 1.98 -10.18 -7.35
CA THR A 603 0.97 -10.54 -6.34
C THR A 603 0.97 -12.04 -6.09
N GLU A 604 0.50 -12.46 -4.90
CA GLU A 604 0.37 -13.87 -4.53
C GLU A 604 -0.36 -14.70 -5.59
N LEU A 605 -1.52 -14.20 -6.07
CA LEU A 605 -2.30 -14.88 -7.11
C LEU A 605 -1.52 -14.98 -8.44
N SER A 606 -0.75 -13.96 -8.81
CA SER A 606 0.04 -13.97 -10.05
C SER A 606 1.16 -15.00 -10.02
N VAL A 607 1.72 -15.31 -8.84
CA VAL A 607 2.75 -16.34 -8.67
C VAL A 607 2.13 -17.75 -8.71
N LYS A 608 0.89 -17.90 -8.22
CA LYS A 608 0.19 -19.19 -8.17
C LYS A 608 -0.41 -19.64 -9.50
N ALA A 609 -0.75 -18.71 -10.39
CA ALA A 609 -1.42 -19.03 -11.65
C ALA A 609 -0.46 -19.57 -12.72
N ASP A 610 -0.97 -20.42 -13.62
CA ASP A 610 -0.19 -20.96 -14.75
C ASP A 610 -0.05 -19.94 -15.88
N GLY A 611 -1.03 -19.03 -16.02
CA GLY A 611 -1.00 -17.91 -16.96
C GLY A 611 -1.69 -16.68 -16.38
N VAL A 612 -1.15 -15.50 -16.65
CA VAL A 612 -1.59 -14.25 -16.03
C VAL A 612 -1.84 -13.17 -17.07
N MET A 613 -3.06 -12.63 -17.09
CA MET A 613 -3.39 -11.41 -17.80
C MET A 613 -3.41 -10.22 -16.84
N TYR A 614 -2.45 -9.31 -17.03
CA TYR A 614 -2.45 -8.05 -16.32
C TYR A 614 -3.42 -7.06 -16.97
N THR A 615 -4.31 -6.45 -16.17
CA THR A 615 -5.09 -5.30 -16.63
C THR A 615 -4.18 -4.08 -16.74
N SER A 616 -4.53 -3.15 -17.63
CA SER A 616 -3.74 -1.96 -17.95
C SER A 616 -2.29 -2.33 -18.31
N ASP A 617 -1.28 -1.80 -17.60
CA ASP A 617 0.13 -2.14 -17.73
C ASP A 617 0.66 -3.10 -16.64
N GLY A 618 -0.22 -3.57 -15.74
CA GLY A 618 0.14 -4.38 -14.57
C GLY A 618 0.72 -3.59 -13.39
N ARG A 619 0.64 -2.25 -13.43
CA ARG A 619 0.99 -1.35 -12.32
C ARG A 619 -0.17 -0.49 -11.85
N ASP A 620 -1.39 -0.82 -12.28
CA ASP A 620 -2.57 0.02 -12.06
C ASP A 620 -3.17 -0.23 -10.68
N VAL A 621 -2.72 0.55 -9.70
CA VAL A 621 -3.22 0.50 -8.33
C VAL A 621 -4.56 1.24 -8.24
N GLU A 622 -5.54 0.59 -7.60
CA GLU A 622 -6.81 1.20 -7.22
C GLU A 622 -6.81 1.41 -5.72
N MET A 623 -6.84 2.68 -5.32
CA MET A 623 -6.79 3.15 -3.94
C MET A 623 -8.19 3.41 -3.38
N SER A 624 -9.18 3.68 -4.23
CA SER A 624 -10.58 3.71 -3.78
C SER A 624 -11.01 2.36 -3.23
N VAL A 625 -11.85 2.39 -2.20
CA VAL A 625 -12.49 1.19 -1.67
C VAL A 625 -13.50 0.62 -2.68
N ALA A 626 -14.24 1.49 -3.38
CA ALA A 626 -15.14 1.07 -4.44
C ALA A 626 -14.37 0.92 -5.75
N SER A 627 -14.41 -0.28 -6.32
CA SER A 627 -13.78 -0.63 -7.60
C SER A 627 -14.49 0.05 -8.76
N THR A 628 -13.71 0.56 -9.72
CA THR A 628 -14.18 1.30 -10.89
C THR A 628 -13.37 0.94 -12.13
N LYS A 629 -12.18 1.52 -12.32
CA LYS A 629 -11.32 1.22 -13.47
C LYS A 629 -10.91 -0.26 -13.51
N ALA A 630 -10.76 -0.91 -12.36
CA ALA A 630 -10.46 -2.34 -12.32
C ALA A 630 -11.62 -3.15 -12.89
N PHE A 631 -12.87 -2.87 -12.52
CA PHE A 631 -14.03 -3.59 -13.05
C PHE A 631 -14.08 -3.55 -14.59
N TYR A 632 -14.01 -2.35 -15.17
CA TYR A 632 -14.05 -2.19 -16.63
C TYR A 632 -12.88 -2.89 -17.32
N SER A 633 -11.69 -2.80 -16.72
CA SER A 633 -10.49 -3.45 -17.27
C SER A 633 -10.54 -4.98 -17.13
N GLN A 634 -11.13 -5.50 -16.05
CA GLN A 634 -11.38 -6.94 -15.86
C GLN A 634 -12.41 -7.47 -16.87
N VAL A 635 -13.44 -6.68 -17.20
CA VAL A 635 -14.39 -7.02 -18.28
C VAL A 635 -13.68 -7.05 -19.64
N ALA A 636 -12.79 -6.09 -19.93
CA ALA A 636 -11.97 -6.10 -21.15
C ALA A 636 -11.08 -7.34 -21.24
N ALA A 637 -10.35 -7.64 -20.16
CA ALA A 637 -9.51 -8.83 -20.05
C ALA A 637 -10.32 -10.12 -20.17
N GLY A 638 -11.50 -10.17 -19.56
CA GLY A 638 -12.42 -11.29 -19.67
C GLY A 638 -12.94 -11.51 -21.08
N ALA A 639 -13.22 -10.45 -21.84
CA ALA A 639 -13.58 -10.55 -23.25
C ALA A 639 -12.44 -11.10 -24.12
N LEU A 640 -11.20 -10.67 -23.86
CA LEU A 640 -10.01 -11.21 -24.54
C LEU A 640 -9.81 -12.70 -24.23
N TYR A 641 -9.94 -13.10 -22.96
CA TYR A 641 -9.90 -14.51 -22.58
C TYR A 641 -11.05 -15.30 -23.21
N ALA A 642 -12.28 -14.75 -23.25
CA ALA A 642 -13.41 -15.42 -23.88
C ALA A 642 -13.10 -15.76 -25.36
N CYS A 643 -12.58 -14.79 -26.12
CA CYS A 643 -12.14 -15.02 -27.50
C CYS A 643 -11.01 -16.05 -27.63
N ALA A 644 -9.97 -15.94 -26.78
CA ALA A 644 -8.80 -16.82 -26.86
C ALA A 644 -9.12 -18.26 -26.44
N LEU A 645 -9.89 -18.43 -25.37
CA LEU A 645 -10.33 -19.75 -24.88
C LEU A 645 -11.28 -20.41 -25.86
N SER A 646 -12.22 -19.67 -26.46
CA SER A 646 -13.13 -20.23 -27.47
C SER A 646 -12.40 -20.62 -28.75
N SER A 647 -11.36 -19.87 -29.14
CA SER A 647 -10.49 -20.21 -30.25
C SER A 647 -9.67 -21.47 -29.96
N ALA A 648 -9.12 -21.61 -28.75
CA ALA A 648 -8.34 -22.77 -28.33
C ALA A 648 -9.19 -24.05 -28.25
N ALA A 649 -10.46 -23.94 -27.85
CA ALA A 649 -11.41 -25.06 -27.85
C ALA A 649 -11.78 -25.57 -29.26
N GLY A 650 -11.41 -24.84 -30.33
CA GLY A 650 -11.50 -25.30 -31.73
C GLY A 650 -12.91 -25.37 -32.33
N LYS A 651 -13.95 -24.89 -31.64
CA LYS A 651 -15.37 -25.02 -32.04
C LYS A 651 -16.14 -23.70 -31.86
N SER A 652 -15.64 -22.60 -32.43
CA SER A 652 -16.28 -21.27 -32.32
C SER A 652 -16.21 -20.45 -33.60
N SER A 653 -17.17 -19.53 -33.79
CA SER A 653 -17.26 -18.66 -34.98
C SER A 653 -16.23 -17.53 -34.94
N ASP A 654 -15.29 -17.55 -35.90
CA ASP A 654 -14.29 -16.47 -36.10
C ASP A 654 -14.95 -15.11 -36.30
N LYS A 655 -16.12 -15.08 -36.96
CA LYS A 655 -16.92 -13.88 -37.17
C LYS A 655 -17.45 -13.30 -35.86
N ALA A 656 -17.98 -14.15 -34.97
CA ALA A 656 -18.50 -13.69 -33.68
C ALA A 656 -17.38 -13.12 -32.79
N ARG A 657 -16.19 -13.74 -32.79
CA ARG A 657 -15.01 -13.19 -32.11
C ARG A 657 -14.58 -11.86 -32.72
N HIS A 658 -14.56 -11.75 -34.03
CA HIS A 658 -14.23 -10.50 -34.72
C HIS A 658 -15.20 -9.37 -34.35
N GLU A 659 -16.50 -9.61 -34.39
CA GLU A 659 -17.53 -8.63 -34.02
C GLU A 659 -17.38 -8.16 -32.57
N LEU A 660 -17.15 -9.09 -31.64
CA LEU A 660 -16.89 -8.76 -30.23
C LEU A 660 -15.64 -7.88 -30.07
N LEU A 661 -14.52 -8.24 -30.72
CA LEU A 661 -13.28 -7.48 -30.65
C LEU A 661 -13.40 -6.10 -31.31
N THR A 662 -14.17 -5.98 -32.40
CA THR A 662 -14.48 -4.70 -33.04
C THR A 662 -15.22 -3.78 -32.08
N GLY A 663 -16.29 -4.27 -31.44
CA GLY A 663 -17.03 -3.50 -30.44
C GLY A 663 -16.17 -3.15 -29.22
N LEU A 664 -15.31 -4.08 -28.78
CA LEU A 664 -14.43 -3.85 -27.64
C LEU A 664 -13.47 -2.66 -27.85
N ARG A 665 -13.01 -2.43 -29.09
CA ARG A 665 -12.15 -1.29 -29.43
C ARG A 665 -12.86 0.07 -29.34
N THR A 666 -14.18 0.12 -29.41
CA THR A 666 -14.95 1.38 -29.34
C THR A 666 -15.34 1.78 -27.92
N ILE A 667 -15.25 0.85 -26.95
CA ILE A 667 -15.66 1.09 -25.56
C ILE A 667 -14.90 2.23 -24.87
N PRO A 668 -13.57 2.39 -25.03
CA PRO A 668 -12.86 3.52 -24.43
C PRO A 668 -13.46 4.88 -24.77
N ASP A 669 -13.85 5.08 -26.03
CA ASP A 669 -14.41 6.36 -26.49
C ASP A 669 -15.85 6.53 -25.97
N ALA A 670 -16.63 5.46 -25.91
CA ALA A 670 -17.95 5.46 -25.28
C ALA A 670 -17.89 5.78 -23.77
N LEU A 671 -16.86 5.30 -23.06
CA LEU A 671 -16.65 5.66 -21.66
C LEU A 671 -16.35 7.17 -21.51
N VAL A 672 -15.57 7.75 -22.42
CA VAL A 672 -15.32 9.20 -22.45
C VAL A 672 -16.63 9.97 -22.65
N GLU A 673 -17.44 9.57 -23.63
CA GLU A 673 -18.76 10.19 -23.89
C GLU A 673 -19.66 10.14 -22.64
N VAL A 674 -19.71 9.01 -21.93
CA VAL A 674 -20.48 8.89 -20.67
C VAL A 674 -19.94 9.84 -19.61
N LEU A 675 -18.61 9.97 -19.46
CA LEU A 675 -18.01 10.89 -18.48
C LEU A 675 -18.35 12.36 -18.76
N GLU A 676 -18.52 12.75 -20.02
CA GLU A 676 -18.96 14.10 -20.41
C GLU A 676 -20.39 14.40 -19.91
N THR A 677 -21.22 13.38 -19.71
CA THR A 677 -22.59 13.52 -19.16
C THR A 677 -22.65 13.69 -17.63
N ARG A 678 -21.50 13.71 -16.93
CA ARG A 678 -21.41 13.81 -15.47
C ARG A 678 -22.24 14.95 -14.86
N PRO A 679 -22.37 16.17 -15.44
CA PRO A 679 -23.25 17.20 -14.91
C PRO A 679 -24.72 16.78 -14.84
N ALA A 680 -25.21 16.07 -15.85
CA ALA A 680 -26.59 15.55 -15.89
C ALA A 680 -26.78 14.44 -14.86
N ILE A 681 -25.82 13.51 -14.74
CA ILE A 681 -25.82 12.45 -13.72
C ILE A 681 -25.83 13.07 -12.32
N ALA A 682 -25.02 14.10 -12.07
CA ALA A 682 -24.97 14.81 -10.79
C ALA A 682 -26.30 15.52 -10.45
N ALA A 683 -26.97 16.11 -11.45
CA ALA A 683 -28.29 16.72 -11.27
C ALA A 683 -29.35 15.66 -10.90
N ALA A 684 -29.36 14.53 -11.62
CA ALA A 684 -30.25 13.41 -11.34
C ALA A 684 -30.00 12.82 -9.94
N ALA A 685 -28.73 12.62 -9.56
CA ALA A 685 -28.36 12.16 -8.23
C ALA A 685 -28.87 13.14 -7.15
N LYS A 686 -28.61 14.45 -7.29
CA LYS A 686 -29.10 15.44 -6.31
C LYS A 686 -30.63 15.43 -6.18
N GLN A 687 -31.35 15.24 -7.28
CA GLN A 687 -32.81 15.26 -7.31
C GLN A 687 -33.45 13.98 -6.74
N PHE A 688 -32.90 12.80 -7.09
CA PHE A 688 -33.56 11.53 -6.82
C PHE A 688 -32.88 10.68 -5.74
N ALA A 689 -31.56 10.83 -5.54
CA ALA A 689 -30.78 9.99 -4.64
C ALA A 689 -30.90 10.41 -3.18
N SER A 690 -30.70 11.71 -2.91
CA SER A 690 -30.55 12.25 -1.55
C SER A 690 -31.80 12.08 -0.68
N ALA A 691 -32.99 12.06 -1.29
CA ALA A 691 -34.26 11.93 -0.58
C ALA A 691 -34.73 10.47 -0.39
N ARG A 692 -34.06 9.48 -1.02
CA ARG A 692 -34.53 8.09 -1.05
C ARG A 692 -33.55 7.15 -0.37
N ARG A 693 -34.02 6.47 0.68
CA ARG A 693 -33.23 5.46 1.44
C ARG A 693 -33.02 4.14 0.69
N TYR A 694 -33.94 3.74 -0.18
CA TYR A 694 -33.94 2.44 -0.85
C TYR A 694 -34.09 2.59 -2.35
N TRP A 695 -33.18 2.00 -3.11
CA TRP A 695 -33.21 1.98 -4.57
C TRP A 695 -33.25 0.54 -5.07
N THR A 696 -33.72 0.37 -6.30
CA THR A 696 -33.66 -0.89 -7.02
C THR A 696 -33.12 -0.61 -8.41
N VAL A 697 -32.03 -1.28 -8.76
CA VAL A 697 -31.41 -1.22 -10.09
C VAL A 697 -31.82 -2.47 -10.84
N VAL A 698 -32.33 -2.30 -12.06
CA VAL A 698 -32.86 -3.41 -12.87
C VAL A 698 -32.10 -3.45 -14.18
N GLY A 699 -31.63 -4.64 -14.55
CA GLY A 699 -30.97 -4.90 -15.83
C GLY A 699 -31.35 -6.29 -16.35
N ASN A 700 -31.54 -6.40 -17.66
CA ASN A 700 -31.86 -7.63 -18.38
C ASN A 700 -30.71 -8.08 -19.29
N GLY A 701 -30.62 -9.38 -19.57
CA GLY A 701 -29.57 -9.93 -20.42
C GLY A 701 -28.17 -9.54 -19.91
N MET A 702 -27.33 -8.95 -20.78
CA MET A 702 -26.00 -8.48 -20.38
C MET A 702 -26.05 -7.28 -19.42
N ASN A 703 -27.11 -6.47 -19.45
CA ASN A 703 -27.25 -5.32 -18.55
C ASN A 703 -27.44 -5.73 -17.08
N THR A 704 -27.78 -7.01 -16.80
CA THR A 704 -27.80 -7.52 -15.42
C THR A 704 -26.43 -7.41 -14.75
N ILE A 705 -25.32 -7.51 -15.50
CA ILE A 705 -23.97 -7.34 -14.92
C ILE A 705 -23.79 -5.92 -14.40
N ALA A 706 -24.15 -4.91 -15.21
CA ALA A 706 -24.08 -3.51 -14.80
C ALA A 706 -25.02 -3.21 -13.63
N ALA A 707 -26.20 -3.82 -13.59
CA ALA A 707 -27.15 -3.65 -12.49
C ALA A 707 -26.72 -4.32 -11.18
N GLN A 708 -25.90 -5.38 -11.23
CA GLN A 708 -25.36 -6.04 -10.04
C GLN A 708 -24.14 -5.35 -9.46
N GLU A 709 -23.37 -4.64 -10.29
CA GLU A 709 -22.18 -3.90 -9.85
C GLU A 709 -22.54 -2.62 -9.06
N ILE A 710 -23.73 -2.07 -9.31
CA ILE A 710 -24.28 -0.90 -8.60
C ILE A 710 -25.04 -1.36 -7.36
#